data_AF-A0A3A5V068-F1
#
_entry.id   AF-A0A3A5V068-F1
#
_cell.length_a   1.000
_cell.length_b   1.000
_cell.length_c   1.000
_cell.angle_alpha   90.00
_cell.angle_beta   90.00
_cell.angle_gamma   90.00
#
_symmetry.space_group_name_H-M   'P 1'
#
loop_
_entity.id
_entity.type
_entity.pdbx_description
1 polymer ?
#
loop_
_entity_poly.entity_id
_entity_poly.type
_entity_poly.pdbx_seq_one_letter_code
_entity_poly.pdbx_strand_id
1 'polypeptide(L)'
;MSYVLRRAIVAGMRVMRLGPVLVVVIMVFSTLHLPSEELSREQTKMEQFGSGGSLEEQCGSITFEDIFIYNQAIFEVRVNDDWKSAQVDARAWINWSLSDDIREDLDAFLEGIVPSGGDGWLSTDEIDAMVSIAADCLEYSITRIGIRDGAPHRGGEGVSWMNTTWEDDQTNIGHINGVPMRHSQSRDCQGFSQDGCLEVPVIPSSERDCDIDINESLGVDECRIELWLNATMVIDGVTDPNDFTIAFNSSNMSNARLDFTFPVMPDLRMDMWEECEGRFVGLDADNPATDSAPIRGSCIGDGTASHELLVNEDGSLTYSLDSNFSREKWPLGEDVFADFTTSPIPTDEAPTWTQEAPANGTWIPVVGEGANKLASWEGIASWFEDESGVSNLDVTCNSAGNEISQSIDGSMWINVDGVTEVSCEAKDAAGKSSGNRTWNVGVPVSISTSEVILQDQHPLKISYSDTWNGDVTVRLALSQGGQPSEIQEFHKGDFSQQSVSLSPQGIVPGPVNVWLEVVVGQFSLQDIIDIGIVKESTAPSMTIGGVGEFDGTMWRVGGQYSDPDGEPVTFTIEVEGQEIGQILVLGNTWESEWIDLSEFSYQTEPIINVDITGCDQSGKCTSSSTTVNIASVMEELVEPGVPDDDANEVDEALPSSGVPSLVVAISLAVLFRRRGL
;
A
#
# COMPACT_ATOMS: atom_id res chain seq x y z
N MET A 1 -15.48 -49.86 -46.67
CA MET A 1 -16.11 -50.08 -48.00
C MET A 1 -17.21 -49.03 -48.15
N SER A 2 -16.93 -47.91 -48.81
CA SER A 2 -17.16 -47.67 -50.25
C SER A 2 -18.58 -47.16 -50.57
N TYR A 3 -18.63 -45.86 -50.89
CA TYR A 3 -19.42 -45.19 -51.92
C TYR A 3 -20.97 -45.25 -51.94
N VAL A 4 -21.55 -44.05 -51.68
CA VAL A 4 -22.44 -43.27 -52.58
C VAL A 4 -23.68 -43.96 -53.15
N LEU A 5 -24.87 -43.45 -52.81
CA LEU A 5 -25.86 -43.01 -53.81
C LEU A 5 -26.94 -42.03 -53.27
N ARG A 6 -26.88 -40.79 -53.77
CA ARG A 6 -27.96 -39.92 -54.28
C ARG A 6 -29.17 -39.50 -53.40
N ARG A 7 -29.08 -38.24 -52.95
CA ARG A 7 -29.98 -37.09 -53.19
C ARG A 7 -31.46 -37.33 -53.59
N ALA A 8 -32.31 -36.83 -52.69
CA ALA A 8 -33.33 -35.77 -52.86
C ALA A 8 -34.81 -36.18 -53.06
N ILE A 9 -35.69 -35.73 -52.14
CA ILE A 9 -36.72 -34.67 -52.31
C ILE A 9 -37.78 -34.75 -51.20
N VAL A 10 -37.84 -33.69 -50.38
CA VAL A 10 -39.01 -32.95 -49.86
C VAL A 10 -40.14 -33.69 -49.13
N ALA A 11 -40.27 -33.43 -47.82
CA ALA A 11 -41.51 -32.96 -47.19
C ALA A 11 -41.21 -32.49 -45.75
N GLY A 12 -41.69 -31.31 -45.39
CA GLY A 12 -41.33 -30.60 -44.17
C GLY A 12 -41.82 -31.26 -42.88
N MET A 13 -40.91 -31.36 -41.92
CA MET A 13 -41.23 -31.33 -40.49
C MET A 13 -40.37 -30.24 -39.86
N ARG A 14 -41.05 -29.28 -39.22
CA ARG A 14 -40.47 -28.18 -38.46
C ARG A 14 -39.53 -28.74 -37.40
N VAL A 15 -38.22 -28.59 -37.60
CA VAL A 15 -37.27 -28.58 -36.49
C VAL A 15 -37.40 -27.21 -35.84
N MET A 16 -38.11 -27.20 -34.72
CA MET A 16 -38.27 -26.07 -33.82
C MET A 16 -36.87 -25.56 -33.47
N ARG A 17 -36.49 -24.38 -33.98
CA ARG A 17 -35.24 -23.72 -33.59
C ARG A 17 -35.39 -23.39 -32.11
N LEU A 18 -34.75 -24.18 -31.25
CA LEU A 18 -34.63 -23.93 -29.81
C LEU A 18 -33.77 -22.68 -29.50
N GLY A 19 -32.98 -22.21 -30.47
CA GLY A 19 -32.14 -21.01 -30.33
C GLY A 19 -32.89 -19.73 -29.94
N PRO A 20 -33.94 -19.29 -30.67
CA PRO A 20 -34.67 -18.08 -30.31
C PRO A 20 -35.44 -18.22 -28.98
N VAL A 21 -35.92 -19.42 -28.62
CA VAL A 21 -36.59 -19.62 -27.32
C VAL A 21 -35.57 -19.53 -26.18
N LEU A 22 -34.38 -20.11 -26.35
CA LEU A 22 -33.30 -20.00 -25.37
C LEU A 22 -32.86 -18.54 -25.20
N VAL A 23 -32.74 -17.78 -26.28
CA VAL A 23 -32.37 -16.36 -26.24
C VAL A 23 -33.46 -15.52 -25.55
N VAL A 24 -34.74 -15.81 -25.80
CA VAL A 24 -35.85 -15.13 -25.10
C VAL A 24 -35.89 -15.53 -23.63
N VAL A 25 -35.61 -16.78 -23.28
CA VAL A 25 -35.53 -17.23 -21.88
C VAL A 25 -34.35 -16.56 -21.17
N ILE A 26 -33.19 -16.43 -21.81
CA ILE A 26 -32.04 -15.71 -21.26
C ILE A 26 -32.39 -14.23 -21.05
N MET A 27 -32.99 -13.56 -22.04
CA MET A 27 -33.42 -12.16 -21.87
C MET A 27 -34.49 -12.00 -20.79
N VAL A 28 -35.42 -12.94 -20.64
CA VAL A 28 -36.45 -12.89 -19.59
C VAL A 28 -35.84 -13.15 -18.20
N PHE A 29 -34.87 -14.05 -18.09
CA PHE A 29 -34.09 -14.22 -16.85
C PHE A 29 -33.21 -13.00 -16.54
N SER A 30 -32.75 -12.26 -17.55
CA SER A 30 -32.07 -10.96 -17.36
C SER A 30 -33.03 -9.85 -16.89
N THR A 31 -34.34 -9.99 -17.10
CA THR A 31 -35.35 -9.02 -16.62
C THR A 31 -36.01 -9.42 -15.29
N LEU A 32 -35.84 -10.67 -14.84
CA LEU A 32 -36.18 -11.05 -13.48
C LEU A 32 -35.12 -10.42 -12.58
N HIS A 33 -35.44 -9.22 -12.10
CA HIS A 33 -34.77 -8.62 -10.95
C HIS A 33 -34.73 -9.69 -9.87
N LEU A 34 -33.54 -10.26 -9.66
CA LEU A 34 -33.15 -10.68 -8.32
C LEU A 34 -33.52 -9.51 -7.41
N PRO A 35 -34.17 -9.73 -6.25
CA PRO A 35 -34.16 -8.68 -5.24
C PRO A 35 -32.70 -8.25 -5.17
N SER A 36 -32.44 -6.95 -5.31
CA SER A 36 -31.16 -6.45 -4.88
C SER A 36 -30.98 -7.10 -3.49
N GLU A 37 -30.00 -7.98 -3.35
CA GLU A 37 -29.17 -7.82 -2.18
C GLU A 37 -28.89 -6.33 -2.24
N GLU A 38 -29.59 -5.59 -1.38
CA GLU A 38 -28.98 -4.41 -0.80
C GLU A 38 -27.60 -4.94 -0.42
N LEU A 39 -26.64 -4.71 -1.32
CA LEU A 39 -25.30 -4.37 -0.90
C LEU A 39 -25.60 -3.44 0.23
N SER A 40 -25.50 -3.96 1.46
CA SER A 40 -25.46 -3.14 2.63
C SER A 40 -24.50 -2.07 2.21
N ARG A 41 -25.04 -0.87 1.99
CA ARG A 41 -24.24 0.31 1.85
C ARG A 41 -23.72 0.54 3.26
N GLU A 42 -22.88 -0.38 3.73
CA GLU A 42 -21.71 -0.01 4.48
C GLU A 42 -20.89 0.83 3.47
N GLN A 43 -21.36 2.06 3.23
CA GLN A 43 -20.47 3.16 3.53
C GLN A 43 -19.91 2.78 4.89
N THR A 44 -18.70 2.26 4.91
CA THR A 44 -17.92 2.23 6.12
C THR A 44 -17.94 3.67 6.59
N LYS A 45 -18.90 3.99 7.46
CA LYS A 45 -18.83 5.14 8.35
C LYS A 45 -17.51 4.88 9.05
N MET A 46 -16.51 5.66 8.70
CA MET A 46 -15.40 5.85 9.62
C MET A 46 -16.10 6.31 10.89
N GLU A 47 -16.09 5.48 11.93
CA GLU A 47 -16.58 5.92 13.23
C GLU A 47 -15.75 7.15 13.59
N GLN A 48 -16.36 8.31 13.40
CA GLN A 48 -15.71 9.60 13.44
C GLN A 48 -15.37 10.02 14.87
N PHE A 49 -15.89 9.24 15.83
CA PHE A 49 -15.48 9.18 17.20
C PHE A 49 -14.99 7.76 17.47
N GLY A 50 -13.70 7.53 17.25
CA GLY A 50 -13.07 6.25 17.57
C GLY A 50 -13.25 5.94 19.06
N SER A 51 -13.76 4.75 19.35
CA SER A 51 -13.99 4.26 20.70
C SER A 51 -12.69 4.22 21.54
N GLY A 52 -12.51 5.20 22.42
CA GLY A 52 -11.55 5.19 23.52
C GLY A 52 -10.25 5.98 23.28
N GLY A 53 -10.09 7.08 24.03
CA GLY A 53 -8.94 8.01 24.04
C GLY A 53 -9.30 9.27 24.85
N SER A 54 -8.39 10.25 24.99
CA SER A 54 -8.79 11.59 25.48
C SER A 54 -9.60 12.32 24.38
N LEU A 55 -10.40 13.32 24.76
CA LEU A 55 -11.16 14.16 23.80
C LEU A 55 -10.24 14.80 22.76
N GLU A 56 -9.07 15.29 23.21
CA GLU A 56 -7.99 15.85 22.37
C GLU A 56 -7.50 14.85 21.30
N GLU A 57 -7.33 13.57 21.65
CA GLU A 57 -6.84 12.54 20.72
C GLU A 57 -7.91 12.16 19.67
N GLN A 58 -9.18 12.21 20.04
CA GLN A 58 -10.30 11.94 19.12
C GLN A 58 -10.52 13.13 18.16
N CYS A 59 -10.52 14.36 18.71
CA CYS A 59 -10.77 15.59 17.96
C CYS A 59 -9.58 16.06 17.10
N GLY A 60 -8.34 15.73 17.51
CA GLY A 60 -7.13 16.08 16.77
C GLY A 60 -6.94 15.34 15.45
N SER A 61 -7.80 14.37 15.13
CA SER A 61 -7.74 13.58 13.90
C SER A 61 -8.82 13.94 12.87
N ILE A 62 -9.70 14.88 13.21
CA ILE A 62 -10.84 15.28 12.37
C ILE A 62 -10.79 16.78 12.04
N THR A 63 -11.34 17.14 10.88
CA THR A 63 -11.57 18.54 10.49
C THR A 63 -13.05 18.88 10.69
N PHE A 64 -13.40 20.16 10.85
CA PHE A 64 -14.81 20.57 11.04
C PHE A 64 -15.72 20.06 9.92
N GLU A 65 -15.21 20.07 8.70
CA GLU A 65 -15.90 19.66 7.49
C GLU A 65 -16.14 18.15 7.42
N ASP A 66 -15.38 17.38 8.19
CA ASP A 66 -15.61 15.95 8.33
C ASP A 66 -16.71 15.66 9.35
N ILE A 67 -16.92 16.49 10.38
CA ILE A 67 -17.79 16.20 11.54
C ILE A 67 -19.24 15.84 11.14
N PHE A 68 -19.77 16.42 10.06
CA PHE A 68 -21.13 16.14 9.60
C PHE A 68 -21.26 16.21 8.08
N ILE A 69 -22.24 15.48 7.56
CA ILE A 69 -22.59 15.52 6.13
C ILE A 69 -23.44 16.76 5.87
N TYR A 70 -23.18 17.50 4.79
CA TYR A 70 -23.95 18.68 4.41
C TYR A 70 -24.29 18.68 2.92
N ASN A 71 -25.31 19.46 2.53
CA ASN A 71 -25.64 19.68 1.11
C ASN A 71 -24.85 20.83 0.51
N GLN A 72 -24.58 21.86 1.31
CA GLN A 72 -23.81 23.03 0.91
C GLN A 72 -23.14 23.63 2.15
N ALA A 73 -21.90 24.09 2.00
CA ALA A 73 -21.21 24.85 3.03
C ALA A 73 -20.60 26.13 2.44
N ILE A 74 -20.63 27.22 3.21
CA ILE A 74 -19.99 28.49 2.89
C ILE A 74 -19.11 28.89 4.06
N PHE A 75 -17.85 29.23 3.78
CA PHE A 75 -16.88 29.73 4.74
C PHE A 75 -16.46 31.14 4.33
N GLU A 76 -16.67 32.13 5.19
CA GLU A 76 -16.18 33.49 5.01
C GLU A 76 -14.96 33.69 5.91
N VAL A 77 -13.77 33.77 5.31
CA VAL A 77 -12.49 33.92 6.02
C VAL A 77 -11.99 35.33 5.81
N ARG A 78 -11.98 36.16 6.85
CA ARG A 78 -11.50 37.55 6.80
C ARG A 78 -10.17 37.65 7.53
N VAL A 79 -9.08 37.77 6.78
CA VAL A 79 -7.73 37.91 7.34
C VAL A 79 -7.58 39.31 7.95
N ASN A 80 -7.09 39.38 9.18
CA ASN A 80 -6.93 40.65 9.91
C ASN A 80 -5.69 41.42 9.42
N ASP A 81 -5.66 42.74 9.67
CA ASP A 81 -4.59 43.65 9.23
C ASP A 81 -3.19 43.25 9.74
N ASP A 82 -3.11 42.47 10.83
CA ASP A 82 -1.86 41.97 11.38
C ASP A 82 -1.31 40.73 10.66
N TRP A 83 -2.09 40.14 9.75
CA TRP A 83 -1.80 38.90 9.02
C TRP A 83 -1.51 37.68 9.91
N LYS A 84 -1.87 37.77 11.20
CA LYS A 84 -1.61 36.73 12.20
C LYS A 84 -2.87 36.04 12.69
N SER A 85 -4.03 36.53 12.27
CA SER A 85 -5.31 35.96 12.62
C SER A 85 -6.32 36.22 11.51
N ALA A 86 -7.38 35.42 11.49
CA ALA A 86 -8.54 35.62 10.63
C ALA A 86 -9.81 35.36 11.41
N GLN A 87 -10.88 36.08 11.06
CA GLN A 87 -12.22 35.79 11.51
C GLN A 87 -12.91 34.86 10.51
N VAL A 88 -13.42 33.74 11.00
CA VAL A 88 -14.08 32.71 10.18
C VAL A 88 -15.54 32.63 10.57
N ASP A 89 -16.43 32.95 9.63
CA ASP A 89 -17.85 32.66 9.73
C ASP A 89 -18.18 31.53 8.75
N ALA A 90 -18.60 30.37 9.25
CA ALA A 90 -19.02 29.24 8.41
C ALA A 90 -20.50 28.94 8.58
N ARG A 91 -21.14 28.50 7.50
CA ARG A 91 -22.53 28.05 7.48
C ARG A 91 -22.67 26.80 6.64
N ALA A 92 -23.35 25.80 7.16
CA ALA A 92 -23.67 24.58 6.46
C ALA A 92 -25.18 24.34 6.47
N TRP A 93 -25.72 23.92 5.33
CA TRP A 93 -27.13 23.58 5.18
C TRP A 93 -27.29 22.09 4.94
N ILE A 94 -28.19 21.48 5.70
CA ILE A 94 -28.57 20.08 5.62
C ILE A 94 -30.07 20.01 5.35
N ASN A 95 -30.45 19.34 4.26
CA ASN A 95 -31.80 19.29 3.75
C ASN A 95 -32.28 17.84 3.59
N TRP A 96 -33.60 17.66 3.52
CA TRP A 96 -34.29 16.40 3.24
C TRP A 96 -33.88 15.30 4.23
N SER A 97 -33.83 14.04 3.79
CA SER A 97 -33.52 12.92 4.67
C SER A 97 -32.17 13.04 5.37
N LEU A 98 -31.23 13.83 4.85
CA LEU A 98 -29.94 14.07 5.53
C LEU A 98 -30.13 14.78 6.88
N SER A 99 -31.18 15.59 7.04
CA SER A 99 -31.48 16.18 8.35
C SER A 99 -31.91 15.13 9.37
N ASP A 100 -32.52 14.05 8.89
CA ASP A 100 -33.05 12.97 9.72
C ASP A 100 -31.89 12.03 10.08
N ASP A 101 -31.04 11.70 9.10
CA ASP A 101 -29.80 10.94 9.29
C ASP A 101 -28.88 11.62 10.34
N ILE A 102 -28.72 12.94 10.29
CA ILE A 102 -27.90 13.66 11.28
C ILE A 102 -28.53 13.63 12.67
N ARG A 103 -29.85 13.78 12.81
CA ARG A 103 -30.49 13.70 14.13
C ARG A 103 -30.35 12.30 14.74
N GLU A 104 -30.47 11.25 13.91
CA GLU A 104 -30.25 9.86 14.33
C GLU A 104 -28.79 9.64 14.77
N ASP A 105 -27.83 10.15 14.00
CA ASP A 105 -26.40 10.05 14.34
C ASP A 105 -26.03 10.79 15.62
N LEU A 106 -26.61 11.98 15.83
CA LEU A 106 -26.40 12.76 17.05
C LEU A 106 -27.00 12.07 18.28
N ASP A 107 -28.22 11.54 18.17
CA ASP A 107 -28.86 10.79 19.25
C ASP A 107 -28.07 9.53 19.61
N ALA A 108 -27.63 8.77 18.60
CA ALA A 108 -26.80 7.59 18.80
C ALA A 108 -25.44 7.91 19.44
N PHE A 109 -24.79 9.01 19.04
CA PHE A 109 -23.53 9.45 19.64
C PHE A 109 -23.67 9.78 21.13
N LEU A 110 -24.81 10.34 21.51
CA LEU A 110 -25.12 10.73 22.87
C LEU A 110 -25.49 9.55 23.78
N GLU A 111 -25.68 8.33 23.22
CA GLU A 111 -25.96 7.12 23.97
C GLU A 111 -24.86 6.85 25.02
N GLY A 112 -25.24 6.90 26.30
CA GLY A 112 -24.31 6.66 27.41
C GLY A 112 -23.42 7.85 27.80
N ILE A 113 -23.47 8.97 27.06
CA ILE A 113 -22.86 10.26 27.46
C ILE A 113 -23.88 11.06 28.28
N VAL A 114 -25.11 11.16 27.78
CA VAL A 114 -26.23 11.85 28.45
C VAL A 114 -27.35 10.85 28.73
N PRO A 115 -28.13 11.02 29.82
CA PRO A 115 -29.12 10.02 30.23
C PRO A 115 -30.28 9.79 29.25
N SER A 116 -30.57 10.76 28.37
CA SER A 116 -31.65 10.71 27.38
C SER A 116 -31.17 10.27 25.99
N GLY A 117 -29.86 10.20 25.75
CA GLY A 117 -29.32 9.91 24.42
C GLY A 117 -29.52 8.46 24.01
N GLY A 118 -29.75 8.23 22.72
CA GLY A 118 -29.96 6.94 22.09
C GLY A 118 -31.39 6.41 22.25
N ASP A 119 -32.36 7.28 22.53
CA ASP A 119 -33.75 6.89 22.80
C ASP A 119 -34.69 7.09 21.59
N GLY A 120 -34.15 7.57 20.47
CA GLY A 120 -34.88 7.90 19.24
C GLY A 120 -35.56 9.27 19.26
N TRP A 121 -35.28 10.11 20.26
CA TRP A 121 -35.76 11.48 20.39
C TRP A 121 -34.57 12.41 20.66
N LEU A 122 -34.59 13.57 20.02
CA LEU A 122 -33.55 14.58 20.21
C LEU A 122 -34.14 15.78 20.93
N SER A 123 -33.55 16.13 22.07
CA SER A 123 -33.98 17.21 22.95
C SER A 123 -33.13 18.47 22.83
N THR A 124 -33.69 19.60 23.28
CA THR A 124 -32.95 20.87 23.34
C THR A 124 -31.74 20.79 24.26
N ASP A 125 -31.84 20.05 25.37
CA ASP A 125 -30.73 19.88 26.33
C ASP A 125 -29.59 19.04 25.71
N GLU A 126 -29.93 18.06 24.85
CA GLU A 126 -28.96 17.23 24.13
C GLU A 126 -28.23 17.99 23.03
N ILE A 127 -28.95 18.79 22.25
CA ILE A 127 -28.32 19.65 21.25
C ILE A 127 -27.41 20.68 21.92
N ASP A 128 -27.83 21.30 23.03
CA ASP A 128 -26.97 22.24 23.76
C ASP A 128 -25.70 21.55 24.29
N ALA A 129 -25.81 20.33 24.80
CA ALA A 129 -24.66 19.53 25.21
C ALA A 129 -23.74 19.20 24.03
N MET A 130 -24.30 18.84 22.87
CA MET A 130 -23.53 18.55 21.67
C MET A 130 -22.81 19.78 21.12
N VAL A 131 -23.47 20.94 21.09
CA VAL A 131 -22.84 22.21 20.67
C VAL A 131 -21.65 22.55 21.56
N SER A 132 -21.75 22.30 22.87
CA SER A 132 -20.62 22.46 23.79
C SER A 132 -19.49 21.49 23.49
N ILE A 133 -19.78 20.20 23.29
CA ILE A 133 -18.77 19.19 22.96
C ILE A 133 -18.09 19.52 21.62
N ALA A 134 -18.85 19.97 20.63
CA ALA A 134 -18.33 20.35 19.32
C ALA A 134 -17.43 21.59 19.40
N ALA A 135 -17.77 22.57 20.25
CA ALA A 135 -16.91 23.74 20.48
C ALA A 135 -15.57 23.35 21.13
N ASP A 136 -15.61 22.46 22.13
CA ASP A 136 -14.39 21.92 22.76
C ASP A 136 -13.57 21.10 21.74
N CYS A 137 -14.24 20.31 20.89
CA CYS A 137 -13.59 19.48 19.87
C CYS A 137 -12.92 20.32 18.78
N LEU A 138 -13.53 21.45 18.39
CA LEU A 138 -12.99 22.36 17.40
C LEU A 138 -11.62 22.92 17.80
N GLU A 139 -11.39 23.22 19.08
CA GLU A 139 -10.11 23.73 19.59
C GLU A 139 -8.94 22.81 19.20
N TYR A 140 -9.18 21.49 19.23
CA TYR A 140 -8.17 20.49 18.91
C TYR A 140 -8.18 20.07 17.43
N SER A 141 -9.17 20.50 16.65
CA SER A 141 -9.32 20.12 15.24
C SER A 141 -8.26 20.75 14.34
N ILE A 142 -7.87 20.03 13.29
CA ILE A 142 -6.92 20.52 12.30
C ILE A 142 -7.69 21.37 11.28
N THR A 143 -7.14 22.54 10.93
CA THR A 143 -7.66 23.35 9.83
C THR A 143 -7.17 22.80 8.49
N ARG A 144 -8.03 22.87 7.47
CA ARG A 144 -7.67 22.49 6.09
C ARG A 144 -6.88 23.57 5.34
N ILE A 145 -6.54 24.67 6.02
CA ILE A 145 -6.01 25.90 5.44
C ILE A 145 -4.57 26.09 5.92
N GLY A 146 -3.64 26.28 4.99
CA GLY A 146 -2.30 26.77 5.28
C GLY A 146 -2.06 28.12 4.59
N ILE A 147 -1.45 29.07 5.29
CA ILE A 147 -1.11 30.40 4.72
C ILE A 147 0.33 30.75 5.07
N ARG A 148 1.24 30.77 4.10
CA ARG A 148 2.67 31.00 4.37
C ARG A 148 3.23 32.09 3.48
N ASP A 149 4.11 32.93 4.04
CA ASP A 149 4.81 33.96 3.28
C ASP A 149 6.06 33.45 2.57
N GLY A 150 6.56 34.25 1.64
CA GLY A 150 7.78 34.01 0.89
C GLY A 150 7.54 33.46 -0.52
N ALA A 151 8.59 32.86 -1.09
CA ALA A 151 8.52 32.32 -2.43
C ALA A 151 7.49 31.17 -2.50
N PRO A 152 6.63 31.15 -3.53
CA PRO A 152 5.67 30.08 -3.72
C PRO A 152 6.26 28.68 -3.63
N HIS A 153 5.60 27.81 -2.87
CA HIS A 153 5.99 26.42 -2.68
C HIS A 153 4.75 25.52 -2.62
N ARG A 154 4.92 24.20 -2.77
CA ARG A 154 3.83 23.21 -2.64
C ARG A 154 4.01 22.25 -1.47
N GLY A 155 5.02 22.51 -0.63
CA GLY A 155 5.45 21.63 0.44
C GLY A 155 6.92 21.28 0.28
N GLY A 156 7.32 20.13 0.83
CA GLY A 156 8.69 19.63 0.79
C GLY A 156 9.31 19.50 2.19
N GLU A 157 10.55 19.04 2.23
CA GLU A 157 11.25 18.81 3.50
C GLU A 157 11.33 20.10 4.33
N GLY A 158 10.75 20.07 5.53
CA GLY A 158 10.72 21.22 6.44
C GLY A 158 9.60 22.24 6.20
N VAL A 159 8.70 22.01 5.24
CA VAL A 159 7.53 22.85 4.97
C VAL A 159 6.26 22.13 5.43
N SER A 160 5.66 22.61 6.51
CA SER A 160 4.34 22.15 6.97
C SER A 160 3.27 23.20 6.67
N TRP A 161 2.19 22.76 6.03
CA TRP A 161 0.99 23.56 5.80
C TRP A 161 0.04 23.59 6.98
N MET A 162 0.30 22.82 8.03
CA MET A 162 -0.45 22.84 9.30
C MET A 162 0.04 24.02 10.15
N ASN A 163 -0.17 25.24 9.67
CA ASN A 163 0.28 26.47 10.32
C ASN A 163 -0.84 27.41 10.73
N THR A 164 -2.09 26.95 10.59
CA THR A 164 -3.24 27.64 11.16
C THR A 164 -3.90 26.73 12.20
N THR A 165 -4.44 27.35 13.24
CA THR A 165 -5.14 26.66 14.34
C THR A 165 -6.27 27.54 14.83
N TRP A 166 -7.24 26.97 15.53
CA TRP A 166 -8.28 27.75 16.19
C TRP A 166 -7.73 28.45 17.45
N GLU A 167 -8.20 29.67 17.73
CA GLU A 167 -7.89 30.36 18.98
C GLU A 167 -8.79 29.81 20.12
N ASP A 168 -8.17 29.50 21.26
CA ASP A 168 -8.85 29.02 22.47
C ASP A 168 -9.91 30.04 22.96
N ASP A 169 -11.01 29.53 23.52
CA ASP A 169 -12.15 30.28 24.08
C ASP A 169 -12.88 31.26 23.13
N GLN A 170 -12.56 31.28 21.82
CA GLN A 170 -13.16 32.19 20.83
C GLN A 170 -13.99 31.49 19.74
N THR A 171 -14.51 30.31 20.05
CA THR A 171 -15.32 29.50 19.12
C THR A 171 -16.78 29.52 19.55
N ASN A 172 -17.67 29.88 18.64
CA ASN A 172 -19.11 29.86 18.86
C ASN A 172 -19.80 29.05 17.76
N ILE A 173 -20.35 27.90 18.13
CA ILE A 173 -21.14 27.05 17.25
C ILE A 173 -22.61 27.26 17.60
N GLY A 174 -23.47 27.28 16.58
CA GLY A 174 -24.90 27.20 16.81
C GLY A 174 -25.62 26.50 15.68
N HIS A 175 -26.93 26.35 15.88
CA HIS A 175 -27.80 25.65 14.95
C HIS A 175 -29.12 26.40 14.76
N ILE A 176 -29.80 26.09 13.67
CA ILE A 176 -31.22 26.38 13.43
C ILE A 176 -31.88 25.04 13.14
N ASN A 177 -33.05 24.80 13.74
CA ASN A 177 -33.87 23.61 13.50
C ASN A 177 -33.23 22.25 13.83
N GLY A 178 -32.12 22.22 14.60
CA GLY A 178 -31.62 20.99 15.26
C GLY A 178 -32.76 20.27 16.01
N VAL A 179 -33.43 20.99 16.91
CA VAL A 179 -34.76 20.64 17.46
C VAL A 179 -35.78 21.72 17.03
N PRO A 180 -36.65 21.44 16.05
CA PRO A 180 -37.64 22.43 15.60
C PRO A 180 -38.71 22.67 16.68
N MET A 181 -38.79 23.92 17.17
CA MET A 181 -39.73 24.31 18.24
C MET A 181 -41.21 24.14 17.88
N ARG A 182 -41.50 24.00 16.59
CA ARG A 182 -42.85 23.94 16.02
C ARG A 182 -43.15 22.60 15.36
N HIS A 183 -42.38 21.58 15.69
CA HIS A 183 -42.54 20.25 15.14
C HIS A 183 -43.91 19.66 15.54
N SER A 184 -44.63 19.09 14.58
CA SER A 184 -45.96 18.48 14.77
C SER A 184 -46.00 17.41 15.88
N GLN A 185 -44.89 16.69 16.02
CA GLN A 185 -44.69 15.62 17.00
C GLN A 185 -43.88 16.03 18.25
N SER A 186 -43.63 17.33 18.45
CA SER A 186 -42.87 17.82 19.61
C SER A 186 -43.56 17.48 20.95
N ARG A 187 -42.75 17.21 21.98
CA ARG A 187 -43.23 16.91 23.34
C ARG A 187 -42.27 17.42 24.41
N ASP A 188 -42.75 17.47 25.65
CA ASP A 188 -41.91 17.78 26.81
C ASP A 188 -40.90 16.64 27.05
N CYS A 189 -39.66 17.02 27.38
CA CYS A 189 -38.57 16.06 27.55
C CYS A 189 -38.87 15.00 28.62
N GLN A 190 -38.56 13.73 28.33
CA GLN A 190 -38.78 12.63 29.28
C GLN A 190 -37.53 12.38 30.16
N GLY A 191 -37.51 12.87 31.40
CA GLY A 191 -36.46 12.51 32.36
C GLY A 191 -35.83 13.68 33.13
N PHE A 192 -34.49 13.73 33.17
CA PHE A 192 -33.72 14.77 33.86
C PHE A 192 -33.53 15.97 32.92
N SER A 193 -34.54 16.84 32.83
CA SER A 193 -34.51 18.03 31.97
C SER A 193 -34.69 19.32 32.75
N GLN A 194 -34.24 20.43 32.16
CA GLN A 194 -34.52 21.77 32.69
C GLN A 194 -35.97 22.21 32.41
N ASP A 195 -36.49 23.16 33.19
CA ASP A 195 -37.81 23.75 32.96
C ASP A 195 -37.86 24.38 31.55
N GLY A 196 -38.65 23.80 30.64
CA GLY A 196 -38.83 24.28 29.28
C GLY A 196 -38.14 23.46 28.18
N CYS A 197 -37.55 22.31 28.50
CA CYS A 197 -36.96 21.39 27.52
C CYS A 197 -38.02 20.79 26.58
N LEU A 198 -37.72 20.78 25.27
CA LEU A 198 -38.53 20.21 24.21
C LEU A 198 -37.75 19.10 23.48
N GLU A 199 -38.43 18.02 23.10
CA GLU A 199 -37.84 16.97 22.26
C GLU A 199 -38.71 16.62 21.05
N VAL A 200 -38.06 16.17 19.98
CA VAL A 200 -38.65 15.78 18.70
C VAL A 200 -38.12 14.40 18.29
N PRO A 201 -38.86 13.61 17.50
CA PRO A 201 -38.32 12.32 17.03
C PRO A 201 -37.14 12.57 16.08
N VAL A 202 -36.11 11.72 16.13
CA VAL A 202 -34.95 11.82 15.23
C VAL A 202 -35.35 11.63 13.76
N ILE A 203 -36.28 10.70 13.51
CA ILE A 203 -36.91 10.47 12.21
C ILE A 203 -38.39 10.87 12.30
N PRO A 204 -38.82 11.94 11.61
CA PRO A 204 -40.22 12.35 11.57
C PRO A 204 -41.12 11.28 10.95
N SER A 205 -42.43 11.36 11.24
CA SER A 205 -43.43 10.51 10.59
C SER A 205 -43.50 10.75 9.08
N SER A 206 -44.25 9.91 8.35
CA SER A 206 -44.36 9.98 6.88
C SER A 206 -44.86 11.33 6.32
N GLU A 207 -45.47 12.17 7.18
CA GLU A 207 -45.93 13.52 6.82
C GLU A 207 -44.79 14.56 6.91
N ARG A 208 -43.73 14.30 7.70
CA ARG A 208 -42.51 15.12 7.86
C ARG A 208 -42.79 16.62 8.05
N ASP A 209 -43.73 16.94 8.94
CA ASP A 209 -44.11 18.29 9.35
C ASP A 209 -43.26 18.78 10.54
N CYS A 210 -42.22 19.56 10.22
CA CYS A 210 -41.33 20.17 11.21
C CYS A 210 -41.72 21.60 11.60
N ASP A 211 -42.66 22.22 10.90
CA ASP A 211 -43.22 23.53 11.27
C ASP A 211 -44.71 23.61 10.92
N ILE A 212 -45.55 23.41 11.94
CA ILE A 212 -47.01 23.45 11.83
C ILE A 212 -47.61 24.77 11.30
N ASP A 213 -46.81 25.84 11.19
CA ASP A 213 -47.24 27.12 10.59
C ASP A 213 -46.99 27.20 9.08
N ILE A 214 -46.13 26.35 8.55
CA ILE A 214 -45.85 26.26 7.14
C ILE A 214 -46.78 25.21 6.55
N ASN A 215 -47.35 25.53 5.39
CA ASN A 215 -48.24 24.62 4.70
C ASN A 215 -47.39 23.69 3.83
N GLU A 216 -47.39 22.39 4.12
CA GLU A 216 -46.69 21.32 3.39
C GLU A 216 -46.86 21.42 1.85
N SER A 217 -48.00 21.93 1.38
CA SER A 217 -48.27 22.12 -0.06
C SER A 217 -47.37 23.14 -0.77
N LEU A 218 -46.58 23.91 -0.02
CA LEU A 218 -45.58 24.85 -0.55
C LEU A 218 -44.28 24.14 -0.99
N GLY A 219 -44.07 22.87 -0.61
CA GLY A 219 -42.90 22.08 -1.01
C GLY A 219 -41.57 22.62 -0.48
N VAL A 220 -41.61 23.34 0.65
CA VAL A 220 -40.43 23.85 1.36
C VAL A 220 -39.92 22.75 2.29
N ASP A 221 -38.60 22.57 2.37
CA ASP A 221 -38.02 21.68 3.36
C ASP A 221 -37.99 22.37 4.74
N GLU A 222 -39.04 22.16 5.51
CA GLU A 222 -39.25 22.75 6.85
C GLU A 222 -38.29 22.17 7.90
N CYS A 223 -37.82 20.94 7.69
CA CYS A 223 -36.96 20.20 8.61
C CYS A 223 -35.47 20.49 8.45
N ARG A 224 -35.10 21.33 7.46
CA ARG A 224 -33.70 21.68 7.18
C ARG A 224 -32.98 22.15 8.43
N ILE A 225 -31.72 21.78 8.56
CA ILE A 225 -30.83 22.22 9.63
C ILE A 225 -29.82 23.19 9.02
N GLU A 226 -29.61 24.33 9.68
CA GLU A 226 -28.49 25.22 9.39
C GLU A 226 -27.55 25.15 10.59
N LEU A 227 -26.30 24.79 10.35
CA LEU A 227 -25.23 24.88 11.35
C LEU A 227 -24.38 26.10 11.02
N TRP A 228 -23.97 26.83 12.03
CA TRP A 228 -23.08 27.97 11.85
C TRP A 228 -21.97 27.96 12.89
N LEU A 229 -20.83 28.49 12.50
CA LEU A 229 -19.61 28.59 13.29
C LEU A 229 -19.08 30.02 13.13
N ASN A 230 -18.81 30.68 14.24
CA ASN A 230 -18.02 31.91 14.26
C ASN A 230 -16.81 31.67 15.15
N ALA A 231 -15.60 31.74 14.58
CA ALA A 231 -14.37 31.49 15.30
C ALA A 231 -13.21 32.37 14.83
N THR A 232 -12.25 32.59 15.72
CA THR A 232 -10.98 33.21 15.37
C THR A 232 -9.96 32.12 15.02
N MET A 233 -9.36 32.20 13.84
CA MET A 233 -8.26 31.36 13.41
C MET A 233 -6.93 32.11 13.60
N VAL A 234 -5.94 31.46 14.20
CA VAL A 234 -4.56 31.96 14.30
C VAL A 234 -3.78 31.53 13.07
N ILE A 235 -2.97 32.45 12.53
CA ILE A 235 -2.11 32.23 11.36
C ILE A 235 -0.66 32.44 11.77
N ASP A 236 0.10 31.35 11.85
CA ASP A 236 1.52 31.41 12.19
C ASP A 236 2.40 31.44 10.94
N GLY A 237 3.45 32.26 10.96
CA GLY A 237 4.47 32.24 9.90
C GLY A 237 4.17 33.13 8.70
N VAL A 238 3.31 34.15 8.85
CA VAL A 238 3.23 35.29 7.93
C VAL A 238 3.87 36.51 8.60
N THR A 239 4.95 37.00 8.01
CA THR A 239 5.72 38.17 8.45
C THR A 239 5.83 39.24 7.38
N ASP A 240 5.89 38.84 6.11
CA ASP A 240 5.91 39.70 4.94
C ASP A 240 4.84 39.26 3.92
N PRO A 241 3.66 39.90 3.90
CA PRO A 241 2.56 39.47 3.06
C PRO A 241 2.66 39.97 1.60
N ASN A 242 3.85 40.40 1.14
CA ASN A 242 4.06 40.78 -0.26
C ASN A 242 4.05 39.60 -1.22
N ASP A 243 4.46 38.42 -0.75
CA ASP A 243 4.41 37.15 -1.48
C ASP A 243 3.94 36.09 -0.48
N PHE A 244 2.86 35.38 -0.80
CA PHE A 244 2.35 34.31 0.06
C PHE A 244 1.56 33.27 -0.74
N THR A 245 1.43 32.09 -0.17
CA THR A 245 0.66 30.99 -0.75
C THR A 245 -0.39 30.54 0.25
N ILE A 246 -1.61 30.36 -0.26
CA ILE A 246 -2.68 29.64 0.43
C ILE A 246 -2.70 28.22 -0.10
N ALA A 247 -2.50 27.25 0.79
CA ALA A 247 -2.76 25.84 0.52
C ALA A 247 -4.08 25.45 1.17
N PHE A 248 -4.91 24.72 0.45
CA PHE A 248 -6.19 24.24 0.94
C PHE A 248 -6.38 22.77 0.60
N ASN A 249 -6.71 21.95 1.60
CA ASN A 249 -7.07 20.56 1.38
C ASN A 249 -8.58 20.44 1.17
N SER A 250 -9.00 20.36 -0.08
CA SER A 250 -10.40 20.21 -0.49
C SER A 250 -10.86 18.75 -0.63
N SER A 251 -10.01 17.80 -0.21
CA SER A 251 -10.38 16.38 -0.18
C SER A 251 -11.67 16.17 0.61
N ASN A 252 -12.60 15.39 0.06
CA ASN A 252 -13.89 15.10 0.68
C ASN A 252 -14.81 16.32 0.90
N MET A 253 -14.61 17.43 0.16
CA MET A 253 -15.47 18.61 0.25
C MET A 253 -16.35 18.75 -0.99
N SER A 254 -17.63 18.43 -0.85
CA SER A 254 -18.61 18.56 -1.93
C SER A 254 -19.47 19.81 -1.75
N ASN A 255 -19.62 20.61 -2.82
CA ASN A 255 -20.47 21.81 -2.86
C ASN A 255 -20.15 22.81 -1.71
N ALA A 256 -18.85 23.04 -1.49
CA ALA A 256 -18.35 23.99 -0.51
C ALA A 256 -17.78 25.23 -1.20
N ARG A 257 -18.02 26.41 -0.63
CA ARG A 257 -17.46 27.68 -1.08
C ARG A 257 -16.68 28.32 0.05
N LEU A 258 -15.48 28.81 -0.23
CA LEU A 258 -14.62 29.51 0.71
C LEU A 258 -14.26 30.88 0.16
N ASP A 259 -14.62 31.94 0.87
CA ASP A 259 -14.37 33.33 0.51
C ASP A 259 -13.29 33.92 1.42
N PHE A 260 -12.07 34.02 0.94
CA PHE A 260 -10.93 34.63 1.63
C PHE A 260 -10.84 36.11 1.30
N THR A 261 -11.06 36.99 2.28
CA THR A 261 -10.90 38.44 2.12
C THR A 261 -9.63 38.91 2.81
N PHE A 262 -8.73 39.52 2.04
CA PHE A 262 -7.43 40.01 2.53
C PHE A 262 -7.48 41.48 2.96
N PRO A 263 -6.62 41.91 3.90
CA PRO A 263 -6.39 43.32 4.18
C PRO A 263 -6.05 44.11 2.92
N VAL A 264 -6.45 45.39 2.88
CA VAL A 264 -6.20 46.26 1.73
C VAL A 264 -4.69 46.38 1.48
N MET A 265 -4.24 45.84 0.35
CA MET A 265 -2.85 45.84 -0.06
C MET A 265 -2.72 46.32 -1.51
N PRO A 266 -1.96 47.40 -1.77
CA PRO A 266 -1.72 47.87 -3.13
C PRO A 266 -1.08 46.79 -3.99
N ASP A 267 -1.52 46.70 -5.24
CA ASP A 267 -0.96 45.83 -6.27
C ASP A 267 -1.04 44.31 -5.97
N LEU A 268 -1.72 43.91 -4.89
CA LEU A 268 -1.98 42.51 -4.58
C LEU A 268 -2.81 41.86 -5.69
N ARG A 269 -2.30 40.76 -6.22
CA ARG A 269 -2.97 39.93 -7.23
C ARG A 269 -2.61 38.47 -7.00
N MET A 270 -3.40 37.59 -7.60
CA MET A 270 -3.04 36.19 -7.73
C MET A 270 -1.98 36.04 -8.83
N ASP A 271 -0.92 35.32 -8.53
CA ASP A 271 0.15 34.97 -9.46
C ASP A 271 -0.18 33.68 -10.21
N MET A 272 -0.56 32.65 -9.45
CA MET A 272 -0.90 31.34 -9.99
C MET A 272 -1.90 30.65 -9.09
N TRP A 273 -2.73 29.83 -9.72
CA TRP A 273 -3.71 28.99 -9.06
C TRP A 273 -3.58 27.57 -9.60
N GLU A 274 -3.55 26.58 -8.71
CA GLU A 274 -3.39 25.18 -9.06
C GLU A 274 -4.34 24.31 -8.26
N GLU A 275 -4.89 23.32 -8.95
CA GLU A 275 -5.66 22.20 -8.40
C GLU A 275 -4.83 20.93 -8.62
N CYS A 276 -4.42 20.28 -7.53
CA CYS A 276 -3.47 19.18 -7.52
C CYS A 276 -4.13 17.92 -6.96
N GLU A 277 -4.20 16.88 -7.78
CA GLU A 277 -4.79 15.59 -7.41
C GLU A 277 -3.75 14.54 -7.03
N GLY A 278 -4.23 13.52 -6.30
CA GLY A 278 -3.55 12.23 -6.21
C GLY A 278 -2.69 12.04 -4.96
N ARG A 279 -2.62 13.04 -4.08
CA ARG A 279 -2.07 12.84 -2.74
C ARG A 279 -2.93 11.84 -1.99
N PHE A 280 -2.31 10.92 -1.26
CA PHE A 280 -3.05 10.00 -0.42
C PHE A 280 -3.38 10.67 0.92
N VAL A 281 -4.66 10.68 1.29
CA VAL A 281 -5.17 11.29 2.54
C VAL A 281 -5.71 10.23 3.52
N GLY A 282 -5.51 8.95 3.24
CA GLY A 282 -5.91 7.84 4.09
C GLY A 282 -4.91 7.52 5.20
N LEU A 283 -5.04 6.35 5.81
CA LEU A 283 -4.14 5.89 6.87
C LEU A 283 -2.74 5.59 6.33
N ASP A 284 -1.69 6.07 7.01
CA ASP A 284 -0.28 5.91 6.60
C ASP A 284 0.11 4.46 6.28
N ALA A 285 -0.47 3.48 6.98
CA ALA A 285 -0.19 2.05 6.75
C ALA A 285 -0.58 1.57 5.35
N ASP A 286 -1.55 2.23 4.72
CA ASP A 286 -2.09 1.92 3.39
C ASP A 286 -1.56 2.88 2.31
N ASN A 287 -0.64 3.77 2.67
CA ASN A 287 -0.17 4.82 1.78
C ASN A 287 0.69 4.26 0.64
N PRO A 288 0.32 4.48 -0.64
CA PRO A 288 1.09 4.05 -1.80
C PRO A 288 2.36 4.90 -2.05
N ALA A 289 2.77 5.73 -1.10
CA ALA A 289 3.86 6.70 -1.17
C ALA A 289 3.64 7.81 -2.23
N THR A 290 2.42 8.35 -2.29
CA THR A 290 2.05 9.44 -3.21
C THR A 290 2.05 10.83 -2.55
N ASP A 291 2.82 11.01 -1.47
CA ASP A 291 2.88 12.25 -0.69
C ASP A 291 3.95 13.25 -1.17
N SER A 292 4.53 13.04 -2.34
CA SER A 292 5.49 14.01 -2.87
C SER A 292 4.79 15.33 -3.14
N ALA A 293 5.38 16.42 -2.63
CA ALA A 293 4.88 17.75 -2.92
C ALA A 293 5.00 18.02 -4.43
N PRO A 294 3.92 18.46 -5.10
CA PRO A 294 3.97 18.70 -6.53
C PRO A 294 4.94 19.84 -6.86
N ILE A 295 5.42 19.87 -8.11
CA ILE A 295 6.23 20.99 -8.58
C ILE A 295 5.29 22.17 -8.81
N ARG A 296 5.69 23.37 -8.40
CA ARG A 296 4.93 24.60 -8.68
C ARG A 296 4.66 24.73 -10.18
N GLY A 297 3.40 24.97 -10.54
CA GLY A 297 2.94 25.11 -11.91
C GLY A 297 2.82 23.78 -12.65
N SER A 298 2.94 22.63 -12.00
CA SER A 298 2.85 21.32 -12.66
C SER A 298 1.49 20.64 -12.53
N CYS A 299 0.59 21.15 -11.68
CA CYS A 299 -0.64 20.42 -11.41
C CYS A 299 -1.61 20.46 -12.59
N ILE A 300 -2.25 19.32 -12.85
CA ILE A 300 -3.31 19.16 -13.87
C ILE A 300 -4.61 18.90 -13.10
N GLY A 301 -5.39 19.96 -12.92
CA GLY A 301 -6.67 19.89 -12.24
C GLY A 301 -7.73 19.14 -13.05
N ASP A 302 -8.68 18.49 -12.37
CA ASP A 302 -9.80 17.80 -13.02
C ASP A 302 -11.09 18.63 -13.08
N GLY A 303 -11.06 19.84 -12.51
CA GLY A 303 -12.15 20.82 -12.50
C GLY A 303 -13.17 20.56 -11.39
N THR A 304 -12.80 19.80 -10.35
CA THR A 304 -13.58 19.72 -9.11
C THR A 304 -13.41 20.94 -8.22
N ALA A 305 -12.32 21.70 -8.38
CA ALA A 305 -12.15 23.02 -7.80
C ALA A 305 -12.20 24.14 -8.85
N SER A 306 -12.67 25.33 -8.44
CA SER A 306 -12.64 26.53 -9.27
C SER A 306 -12.50 27.78 -8.41
N HIS A 307 -12.12 28.90 -9.03
CA HIS A 307 -11.93 30.15 -8.31
C HIS A 307 -12.52 31.38 -8.98
N GLU A 308 -12.81 32.38 -8.14
CA GLU A 308 -13.16 33.74 -8.56
C GLU A 308 -12.35 34.76 -7.77
N LEU A 309 -12.08 35.91 -8.39
CA LEU A 309 -11.42 37.06 -7.76
C LEU A 309 -12.33 38.28 -7.84
N LEU A 310 -12.55 38.91 -6.69
CA LEU A 310 -13.34 40.13 -6.57
C LEU A 310 -12.53 41.22 -5.87
N VAL A 311 -12.37 42.37 -6.54
CA VAL A 311 -11.85 43.58 -5.90
C VAL A 311 -13.03 44.34 -5.30
N ASN A 312 -13.03 44.48 -3.98
CA ASN A 312 -14.09 45.14 -3.23
C ASN A 312 -14.04 46.66 -3.37
N GLU A 313 -15.13 47.33 -3.00
CA GLU A 313 -15.24 48.81 -3.11
C GLU A 313 -14.20 49.55 -2.25
N ASP A 314 -13.74 48.92 -1.16
CA ASP A 314 -12.71 49.45 -0.27
C ASP A 314 -11.27 49.19 -0.76
N GLY A 315 -11.12 48.45 -1.87
CA GLY A 315 -9.82 48.07 -2.45
C GLY A 315 -9.24 46.78 -1.88
N SER A 316 -9.93 46.08 -0.98
CA SER A 316 -9.54 44.72 -0.56
C SER A 316 -9.80 43.71 -1.68
N LEU A 317 -9.07 42.58 -1.65
CA LEU A 317 -9.23 41.48 -2.60
C LEU A 317 -9.90 40.30 -1.89
N THR A 318 -10.97 39.79 -2.48
CA THR A 318 -11.61 38.54 -2.08
C THR A 318 -11.31 37.44 -3.10
N TYR A 319 -10.75 36.33 -2.61
CA TYR A 319 -10.52 35.09 -3.33
C TYR A 319 -11.57 34.07 -2.94
N SER A 320 -12.40 33.67 -3.90
CA SER A 320 -13.42 32.65 -3.73
C SER A 320 -12.91 31.32 -4.29
N LEU A 321 -13.00 30.25 -3.50
CA LEU A 321 -12.73 28.88 -3.89
C LEU A 321 -14.02 28.08 -3.80
N ASP A 322 -14.50 27.56 -4.93
CA ASP A 322 -15.60 26.61 -4.97
C ASP A 322 -15.03 25.21 -5.19
N SER A 323 -15.35 24.27 -4.28
CA SER A 323 -14.91 22.88 -4.35
C SER A 323 -16.10 21.92 -4.40
N ASN A 324 -15.96 20.90 -5.23
CA ASN A 324 -16.95 19.85 -5.45
C ASN A 324 -16.29 18.47 -5.56
N PHE A 325 -15.32 18.20 -4.69
CA PHE A 325 -14.61 16.93 -4.67
C PHE A 325 -15.49 15.81 -4.08
N SER A 326 -15.70 14.75 -4.84
CA SER A 326 -16.56 13.64 -4.43
C SER A 326 -15.91 12.78 -3.35
N ARG A 327 -16.66 12.49 -2.28
CA ARG A 327 -16.29 11.53 -1.25
C ARG A 327 -15.97 10.13 -1.79
N GLU A 328 -16.51 9.77 -2.95
CA GLU A 328 -16.26 8.47 -3.60
C GLU A 328 -14.81 8.31 -4.08
N LYS A 329 -14.07 9.41 -4.26
CA LYS A 329 -12.65 9.40 -4.67
C LYS A 329 -11.69 9.11 -3.49
N TRP A 330 -12.18 9.11 -2.25
CA TRP A 330 -11.38 8.77 -1.06
C TRP A 330 -10.71 7.40 -1.21
N PRO A 331 -9.43 7.22 -0.78
CA PRO A 331 -8.56 8.15 -0.05
C PRO A 331 -7.65 9.01 -0.95
N LEU A 332 -7.97 9.19 -2.23
CA LEU A 332 -7.29 10.19 -3.05
C LEU A 332 -7.77 11.57 -2.63
N GLY A 333 -6.82 12.47 -2.41
CA GLY A 333 -7.04 13.84 -2.01
C GLY A 333 -6.83 14.84 -3.13
N GLU A 334 -7.39 16.02 -2.89
CA GLU A 334 -7.29 17.24 -3.69
C GLU A 334 -6.66 18.34 -2.82
N ASP A 335 -5.60 18.95 -3.33
CA ASP A 335 -4.98 20.13 -2.75
C ASP A 335 -5.08 21.30 -3.73
N VAL A 336 -5.51 22.45 -3.24
CA VAL A 336 -5.57 23.70 -4.01
C VAL A 336 -4.50 24.65 -3.49
N PHE A 337 -3.73 25.22 -4.42
CA PHE A 337 -2.72 26.23 -4.11
C PHE A 337 -3.05 27.54 -4.83
N ALA A 338 -3.11 28.63 -4.07
CA ALA A 338 -3.26 29.98 -4.61
C ALA A 338 -2.06 30.83 -4.18
N ASP A 339 -1.21 31.18 -5.14
CA ASP A 339 -0.07 32.06 -4.94
C ASP A 339 -0.50 33.51 -5.15
N PHE A 340 -0.16 34.38 -4.21
CA PHE A 340 -0.40 35.82 -4.28
C PHE A 340 0.90 36.60 -4.22
N THR A 341 0.96 37.71 -4.96
CA THR A 341 2.12 38.61 -4.92
C THR A 341 1.75 40.05 -5.26
N THR A 342 2.56 41.00 -4.79
CA THR A 342 2.52 42.43 -5.16
C THR A 342 3.51 42.80 -6.27
N SER A 343 4.30 41.83 -6.75
CA SER A 343 5.23 42.03 -7.86
C SER A 343 4.50 42.38 -9.17
N PRO A 344 5.13 43.09 -10.12
CA PRO A 344 4.52 43.33 -11.42
C PRO A 344 4.32 42.02 -12.19
N ILE A 345 3.31 41.99 -13.07
CA ILE A 345 3.07 40.85 -13.96
C ILE A 345 4.35 40.59 -14.79
N PRO A 346 4.87 39.34 -14.81
CA PRO A 346 6.06 39.00 -15.58
C PRO A 346 5.84 39.25 -17.08
N THR A 347 6.91 39.57 -17.78
CA THR A 347 6.87 39.57 -19.24
C THR A 347 6.89 38.13 -19.73
N ASP A 348 6.00 37.82 -20.65
CA ASP A 348 5.98 36.57 -21.40
C ASP A 348 7.37 36.30 -22.00
N GLU A 349 8.09 35.28 -21.54
CA GLU A 349 9.38 34.79 -22.04
C GLU A 349 9.19 33.42 -22.71
N ALA A 350 10.25 32.78 -23.20
CA ALA A 350 10.13 31.43 -23.74
C ALA A 350 10.40 30.41 -22.62
N PRO A 351 9.72 29.24 -22.60
CA PRO A 351 9.98 28.22 -21.61
C PRO A 351 11.45 27.79 -21.66
N THR A 352 12.05 27.49 -20.51
CA THR A 352 13.46 27.11 -20.43
C THR A 352 13.63 25.67 -19.96
N TRP A 353 14.67 25.00 -20.45
CA TRP A 353 15.02 23.68 -19.95
C TRP A 353 15.79 23.77 -18.63
N THR A 354 15.37 23.00 -17.64
CA THR A 354 16.03 22.92 -16.34
C THR A 354 17.29 22.04 -16.37
N GLN A 355 17.94 21.90 -15.21
CA GLN A 355 19.05 20.96 -14.99
C GLN A 355 18.57 19.53 -14.74
N GLU A 356 17.32 19.34 -14.29
CA GLU A 356 16.71 18.01 -14.10
C GLU A 356 16.40 17.34 -15.45
N ALA A 357 16.17 18.14 -16.49
CA ALA A 357 16.02 17.64 -17.85
C ALA A 357 17.29 16.92 -18.34
N PRO A 358 17.18 15.70 -18.92
CA PRO A 358 18.32 15.01 -19.51
C PRO A 358 19.01 15.90 -20.55
N ALA A 359 20.34 15.91 -20.52
CA ALA A 359 21.12 16.73 -21.45
C ALA A 359 20.86 16.31 -22.91
N ASN A 360 21.02 17.23 -23.85
CA ASN A 360 20.87 16.92 -25.26
C ASN A 360 21.89 15.85 -25.71
N GLY A 361 21.43 14.84 -26.44
CA GLY A 361 22.21 13.70 -26.92
C GLY A 361 22.36 12.54 -25.91
N THR A 362 21.69 12.61 -24.76
CA THR A 362 21.81 11.59 -23.70
C THR A 362 21.22 10.23 -24.14
N TRP A 363 21.79 9.15 -23.61
CA TRP A 363 21.33 7.77 -23.80
C TRP A 363 20.52 7.33 -22.59
N ILE A 364 19.29 6.86 -22.81
CA ILE A 364 18.33 6.49 -21.77
C ILE A 364 18.01 4.98 -21.90
N PRO A 365 18.38 4.14 -20.92
CA PRO A 365 18.16 2.71 -20.98
C PRO A 365 16.70 2.33 -20.66
N VAL A 366 16.15 1.32 -21.33
CA VAL A 366 14.85 0.72 -21.03
C VAL A 366 14.93 -0.81 -20.87
N VAL A 367 13.89 -1.42 -20.28
CA VAL A 367 13.86 -2.84 -19.85
C VAL A 367 13.91 -3.80 -21.02
N GLY A 368 13.14 -3.50 -22.07
CA GLY A 368 13.01 -4.38 -23.21
C GLY A 368 12.44 -3.67 -24.42
N GLU A 369 12.35 -4.39 -25.52
CA GLU A 369 11.67 -3.90 -26.72
C GLU A 369 10.15 -3.78 -26.48
N GLY A 370 9.50 -2.89 -27.21
CA GLY A 370 8.08 -2.59 -27.05
C GLY A 370 7.83 -1.34 -26.21
N ALA A 371 6.62 -1.26 -25.63
CA ALA A 371 6.17 -0.08 -24.88
C ALA A 371 6.87 0.03 -23.52
N ASN A 372 7.54 1.17 -23.30
CA ASN A 372 8.23 1.52 -22.07
C ASN A 372 7.78 2.92 -21.61
N LYS A 373 7.71 3.14 -20.29
CA LYS A 373 7.51 4.47 -19.74
C LYS A 373 8.83 5.24 -19.85
N LEU A 374 8.82 6.35 -20.58
CA LEU A 374 9.99 7.21 -20.74
C LEU A 374 10.17 8.14 -19.53
N ALA A 375 9.07 8.77 -19.09
CA ALA A 375 9.04 9.65 -17.93
C ALA A 375 7.61 9.75 -17.38
N SER A 376 7.48 9.89 -16.05
CA SER A 376 6.23 10.32 -15.41
C SER A 376 5.94 11.78 -15.73
N TRP A 377 4.70 12.23 -15.51
CA TRP A 377 4.38 13.66 -15.63
C TRP A 377 5.23 14.53 -14.71
N GLU A 378 5.41 14.15 -13.45
CA GLU A 378 6.30 14.86 -12.52
C GLU A 378 7.74 14.97 -13.08
N GLY A 379 8.26 13.90 -13.67
CA GLY A 379 9.55 13.90 -14.34
C GLY A 379 9.58 14.89 -15.51
N ILE A 380 8.54 14.92 -16.33
CA ILE A 380 8.44 15.84 -17.48
C ILE A 380 8.30 17.29 -17.01
N ALA A 381 7.46 17.53 -16.01
CA ALA A 381 7.22 18.83 -15.44
C ALA A 381 8.51 19.42 -14.85
N SER A 382 9.36 18.58 -14.26
CA SER A 382 10.68 18.99 -13.77
C SER A 382 11.63 19.46 -14.87
N TRP A 383 11.39 19.12 -16.15
CA TRP A 383 12.29 19.46 -17.25
C TRP A 383 12.19 20.90 -17.73
N PHE A 384 11.08 21.58 -17.42
CA PHE A 384 10.78 22.90 -17.92
C PHE A 384 10.53 23.89 -16.79
N GLU A 385 10.84 25.16 -17.05
CA GLU A 385 10.51 26.28 -16.19
C GLU A 385 9.94 27.40 -17.05
N ASP A 386 8.80 27.94 -16.63
CA ASP A 386 8.04 28.99 -17.31
C ASP A 386 7.27 29.82 -16.28
N GLU A 387 7.11 31.12 -16.51
CA GLU A 387 6.37 32.01 -15.60
C GLU A 387 4.88 31.66 -15.48
N SER A 388 4.28 31.03 -16.50
CA SER A 388 2.88 30.59 -16.47
C SER A 388 2.71 29.21 -15.86
N GLY A 389 3.80 28.53 -15.47
CA GLY A 389 3.77 27.16 -15.00
C GLY A 389 3.79 26.13 -16.13
N VAL A 390 4.33 24.95 -15.83
CA VAL A 390 4.57 23.86 -16.78
C VAL A 390 3.29 23.19 -17.28
N SER A 391 2.21 23.19 -16.50
CA SER A 391 0.90 22.67 -16.89
C SER A 391 0.25 23.47 -18.02
N ASN A 392 0.70 24.71 -18.24
CA ASN A 392 0.27 25.54 -19.37
C ASN A 392 1.13 25.35 -20.63
N LEU A 393 2.13 24.47 -20.59
CA LEU A 393 3.00 24.20 -21.73
C LEU A 393 2.49 23.04 -22.59
N ASP A 394 2.56 23.22 -23.91
CA ASP A 394 2.41 22.13 -24.88
C ASP A 394 3.75 21.41 -25.06
N VAL A 395 3.92 20.29 -24.34
CA VAL A 395 5.11 19.43 -24.45
C VAL A 395 4.94 18.47 -25.63
N THR A 396 5.62 18.76 -26.73
CA THR A 396 5.60 17.93 -27.93
C THR A 396 6.89 17.13 -28.05
N CYS A 397 6.77 15.81 -28.10
CA CYS A 397 7.88 14.92 -28.43
C CYS A 397 7.60 14.17 -29.73
N ASN A 398 8.62 14.04 -30.58
CA ASN A 398 8.54 13.36 -31.86
C ASN A 398 9.63 12.29 -31.97
N SER A 399 9.27 11.13 -32.53
CA SER A 399 10.21 10.14 -33.06
C SER A 399 9.94 9.93 -34.56
N ALA A 400 10.93 9.43 -35.30
CA ALA A 400 10.81 9.22 -36.75
C ALA A 400 9.67 8.26 -37.16
N GLY A 401 9.12 7.47 -36.22
CA GLY A 401 8.11 6.43 -36.45
C GLY A 401 6.76 6.61 -35.71
N ASN A 402 6.51 7.75 -35.04
CA ASN A 402 5.38 7.92 -34.10
C ASN A 402 5.40 6.87 -32.97
N GLU A 403 6.57 6.59 -32.42
CA GLU A 403 6.73 5.62 -31.33
C GLU A 403 6.47 6.23 -29.95
N ILE A 404 6.14 7.52 -29.87
CA ILE A 404 5.90 8.22 -28.62
C ILE A 404 4.43 8.59 -28.46
N SER A 405 3.91 8.42 -27.26
CA SER A 405 2.55 8.77 -26.88
C SER A 405 2.50 9.31 -25.46
N GLN A 406 1.56 10.21 -25.19
CA GLN A 406 1.26 10.68 -23.86
C GLN A 406 0.01 9.97 -23.33
N SER A 407 0.07 9.54 -22.07
CA SER A 407 -1.05 8.95 -21.34
C SER A 407 -1.95 10.04 -20.74
N ILE A 408 -3.11 9.65 -20.20
CA ILE A 408 -4.10 10.55 -19.59
C ILE A 408 -3.50 11.27 -18.37
N ASP A 409 -2.60 10.62 -17.64
CA ASP A 409 -1.87 11.16 -16.50
C ASP A 409 -0.68 12.05 -16.89
N GLY A 410 -0.56 12.44 -18.16
CA GLY A 410 0.54 13.25 -18.68
C GLY A 410 1.87 12.50 -18.86
N SER A 411 1.96 11.23 -18.42
CA SER A 411 3.18 10.43 -18.55
C SER A 411 3.50 10.12 -20.01
N MET A 412 4.79 10.07 -20.35
CA MET A 412 5.24 9.75 -21.69
C MET A 412 5.67 8.30 -21.81
N TRP A 413 5.18 7.69 -22.88
CA TRP A 413 5.45 6.31 -23.26
C TRP A 413 6.12 6.27 -24.62
N ILE A 414 7.07 5.35 -24.76
CA ILE A 414 7.83 5.14 -25.99
C ILE A 414 7.82 3.66 -26.36
N ASN A 415 7.61 3.36 -27.63
CA ASN A 415 7.75 2.02 -28.19
C ASN A 415 9.15 1.84 -28.79
N VAL A 416 9.97 0.99 -28.18
CA VAL A 416 11.38 0.83 -28.52
C VAL A 416 11.59 -0.40 -29.41
N ASP A 417 12.26 -0.23 -30.54
CA ASP A 417 12.80 -1.30 -31.40
C ASP A 417 14.30 -1.03 -31.62
N GLY A 418 15.15 -1.70 -30.82
CA GLY A 418 16.58 -1.41 -30.75
C GLY A 418 16.90 -0.08 -30.07
N VAL A 419 17.11 0.97 -30.85
CA VAL A 419 17.39 2.34 -30.38
C VAL A 419 16.54 3.34 -31.17
N THR A 420 15.75 4.11 -30.44
CA THR A 420 14.86 5.14 -30.96
C THR A 420 15.35 6.52 -30.57
N GLU A 421 15.44 7.42 -31.54
CA GLU A 421 15.73 8.84 -31.29
C GLU A 421 14.43 9.60 -31.01
N VAL A 422 14.39 10.32 -29.89
CA VAL A 422 13.25 11.15 -29.47
C VAL A 422 13.69 12.58 -29.34
N SER A 423 12.98 13.50 -30.01
CA SER A 423 13.20 14.94 -29.86
C SER A 423 11.99 15.60 -29.23
N CYS A 424 12.19 16.30 -28.11
CA CYS A 424 11.17 17.00 -27.36
C CYS A 424 11.41 18.51 -27.35
N GLU A 425 10.33 19.29 -27.30
CA GLU A 425 10.29 20.72 -26.99
C GLU A 425 9.03 21.03 -26.19
N ALA A 426 9.03 22.15 -25.47
CA ALA A 426 7.83 22.72 -24.85
C ALA A 426 7.51 24.07 -25.48
N LYS A 427 6.23 24.35 -25.68
CA LYS A 427 5.74 25.64 -26.17
C LYS A 427 4.77 26.28 -25.20
N ASP A 428 4.92 27.57 -24.97
CA ASP A 428 3.95 28.37 -24.22
C ASP A 428 2.69 28.68 -25.06
N ALA A 429 1.70 29.31 -24.43
CA ALA A 429 0.48 29.74 -25.10
C ALA A 429 0.70 30.82 -26.18
N ALA A 430 1.81 31.56 -26.11
CA ALA A 430 2.24 32.53 -27.12
C ALA A 430 2.95 31.88 -28.33
N GLY A 431 3.25 30.58 -28.24
CA GLY A 431 3.92 29.78 -29.24
C GLY A 431 5.45 29.92 -29.26
N LYS A 432 6.09 30.49 -28.23
CA LYS A 432 7.55 30.42 -28.12
C LYS A 432 7.96 29.04 -27.63
N SER A 433 9.15 28.62 -28.02
CA SER A 433 9.65 27.27 -27.79
C SER A 433 10.90 27.30 -26.92
N SER A 434 11.03 26.29 -26.04
CA SER A 434 12.25 26.01 -25.29
C SER A 434 13.42 25.53 -26.14
N GLY A 435 13.16 25.22 -27.42
CA GLY A 435 14.10 24.57 -28.32
C GLY A 435 14.15 23.06 -28.11
N ASN A 436 14.60 22.35 -29.14
CA ASN A 436 14.62 20.89 -29.13
C ASN A 436 15.77 20.32 -28.29
N ARG A 437 15.49 19.32 -27.46
CA ARG A 437 16.46 18.35 -26.96
C ARG A 437 16.14 16.98 -27.52
N THR A 438 17.19 16.25 -27.91
CA THR A 438 17.10 14.95 -28.56
C THR A 438 17.81 13.90 -27.71
N TRP A 439 17.19 12.74 -27.49
CA TRP A 439 17.73 11.64 -26.70
C TRP A 439 17.69 10.33 -27.49
N ASN A 440 18.56 9.39 -27.13
CA ASN A 440 18.61 8.04 -27.68
C ASN A 440 18.06 7.06 -26.62
N VAL A 441 16.92 6.46 -26.89
CA VAL A 441 16.24 5.54 -25.96
C VAL A 441 16.35 4.13 -26.51
N GLY A 442 16.76 3.15 -25.71
CA GLY A 442 17.01 1.81 -26.22
C GLY A 442 17.28 0.76 -25.15
N VAL A 443 17.36 -0.50 -25.59
CA VAL A 443 17.77 -1.61 -24.72
C VAL A 443 19.29 -1.76 -24.81
N PRO A 444 20.05 -1.39 -23.76
CA PRO A 444 21.52 -1.43 -23.81
C PRO A 444 22.08 -2.86 -23.81
N VAL A 445 21.43 -3.78 -23.08
CA VAL A 445 21.90 -5.15 -22.87
C VAL A 445 20.74 -6.14 -22.80
N SER A 446 21.00 -7.40 -23.17
CA SER A 446 20.11 -8.52 -22.91
C SER A 446 20.85 -9.65 -22.18
N ILE A 447 20.15 -10.31 -21.25
CA ILE A 447 20.70 -11.38 -20.43
C ILE A 447 20.12 -12.72 -20.88
N SER A 448 20.98 -13.73 -20.99
CA SER A 448 20.57 -15.10 -21.28
C SER A 448 21.42 -16.10 -20.51
N THR A 449 20.93 -17.33 -20.38
CA THR A 449 21.68 -18.45 -19.80
C THR A 449 21.81 -19.59 -20.81
N SER A 450 22.89 -20.37 -20.70
CA SER A 450 23.01 -21.64 -21.45
C SER A 450 22.44 -22.84 -20.69
N GLU A 451 22.20 -22.71 -19.40
CA GLU A 451 21.74 -23.79 -18.52
C GLU A 451 20.50 -23.32 -17.75
N VAL A 452 19.45 -24.13 -17.70
CA VAL A 452 18.23 -23.82 -16.92
C VAL A 452 18.25 -24.44 -15.52
N ILE A 453 19.15 -25.39 -15.28
CA ILE A 453 19.38 -25.95 -13.94
C ILE A 453 20.48 -25.14 -13.27
N LEU A 454 20.22 -24.65 -12.07
CA LEU A 454 21.17 -23.84 -11.31
C LEU A 454 22.47 -24.63 -11.04
N GLN A 455 23.61 -23.96 -11.20
CA GLN A 455 24.94 -24.55 -11.00
C GLN A 455 25.68 -23.77 -9.90
N ASP A 456 26.70 -24.37 -9.28
CA ASP A 456 27.56 -23.71 -8.27
C ASP A 456 28.22 -22.41 -8.78
N GLN A 457 28.49 -22.35 -10.08
CA GLN A 457 28.81 -21.14 -10.82
C GLN A 457 27.90 -21.08 -12.05
N HIS A 458 26.75 -20.44 -11.90
CA HIS A 458 25.72 -20.45 -12.94
C HIS A 458 26.12 -19.53 -14.11
N PRO A 459 26.24 -20.05 -15.34
CA PRO A 459 26.74 -19.29 -16.48
C PRO A 459 25.67 -18.38 -17.07
N LEU A 460 25.91 -17.07 -17.06
CA LEU A 460 25.10 -16.08 -17.77
C LEU A 460 25.88 -15.47 -18.93
N LYS A 461 25.17 -14.98 -19.92
CA LYS A 461 25.70 -14.21 -21.05
C LYS A 461 25.03 -12.85 -21.10
N ILE A 462 25.85 -11.81 -21.00
CA ILE A 462 25.47 -10.43 -21.25
C ILE A 462 25.72 -10.17 -22.74
N SER A 463 24.68 -9.82 -23.49
CA SER A 463 24.81 -9.37 -24.88
C SER A 463 24.61 -7.86 -24.92
N TYR A 464 25.62 -7.13 -25.36
CA TYR A 464 25.55 -5.68 -25.52
C TYR A 464 24.95 -5.34 -26.89
N SER A 465 24.05 -4.37 -26.94
CA SER A 465 23.46 -3.91 -28.19
C SER A 465 24.51 -3.22 -29.08
N ASP A 466 24.57 -3.62 -30.35
CA ASP A 466 25.45 -3.02 -31.37
C ASP A 466 25.01 -1.62 -31.78
N THR A 467 23.73 -1.27 -31.57
CA THR A 467 23.19 0.07 -31.84
C THR A 467 23.41 1.02 -30.66
N TRP A 468 23.85 0.50 -29.51
CA TRP A 468 24.08 1.27 -28.30
C TRP A 468 25.51 1.78 -28.18
N ASN A 469 25.68 3.10 -28.28
CA ASN A 469 27.00 3.73 -28.23
C ASN A 469 27.36 4.36 -26.86
N GLY A 470 26.43 4.38 -25.90
CA GLY A 470 26.71 4.87 -24.55
C GLY A 470 27.55 3.89 -23.71
N ASP A 471 28.26 4.42 -22.71
CA ASP A 471 28.94 3.60 -21.70
C ASP A 471 27.88 2.90 -20.82
N VAL A 472 28.07 1.60 -20.58
CA VAL A 472 27.12 0.77 -19.84
C VAL A 472 27.85 -0.01 -18.74
N THR A 473 27.34 0.10 -17.53
CA THR A 473 27.68 -0.77 -16.41
C THR A 473 26.48 -1.66 -16.11
N VAL A 474 26.70 -2.96 -16.01
CA VAL A 474 25.68 -3.98 -15.74
C VAL A 474 25.97 -4.59 -14.39
N ARG A 475 24.97 -4.64 -13.52
CA ARG A 475 25.03 -5.35 -12.25
C ARG A 475 24.04 -6.50 -12.27
N LEU A 476 24.47 -7.66 -11.80
CA LEU A 476 23.67 -8.87 -11.79
C LEU A 476 23.74 -9.55 -10.43
N ALA A 477 22.61 -10.14 -10.03
CA ALA A 477 22.52 -11.06 -8.90
C ALA A 477 21.48 -12.15 -9.22
N LEU A 478 21.57 -13.28 -8.53
CA LEU A 478 20.44 -14.23 -8.50
C LEU A 478 19.41 -13.70 -7.51
N SER A 479 18.12 -13.94 -7.77
CA SER A 479 17.05 -13.46 -6.91
C SER A 479 15.97 -14.51 -6.70
N GLN A 480 15.50 -14.62 -5.46
CA GLN A 480 14.38 -15.47 -5.07
C GLN A 480 13.56 -14.69 -4.03
N GLY A 481 12.23 -14.64 -4.19
CA GLY A 481 11.37 -13.82 -3.32
C GLY A 481 11.58 -12.30 -3.45
N GLY A 482 12.17 -11.84 -4.57
CA GLY A 482 12.40 -10.41 -4.86
C GLY A 482 13.66 -9.82 -4.24
N GLN A 483 14.40 -10.56 -3.42
CA GLN A 483 15.67 -10.09 -2.83
C GLN A 483 16.86 -10.56 -3.69
N PRO A 484 17.78 -9.67 -4.07
CA PRO A 484 19.01 -10.05 -4.76
C PRO A 484 20.00 -10.70 -3.79
N SER A 485 20.76 -11.67 -4.29
CA SER A 485 21.91 -12.25 -3.59
C SER A 485 23.15 -11.34 -3.72
N GLU A 486 24.35 -11.91 -3.84
CA GLU A 486 25.58 -11.14 -4.03
C GLU A 486 25.58 -10.43 -5.40
N ILE A 487 25.55 -9.09 -5.36
CA ILE A 487 25.58 -8.23 -6.56
C ILE A 487 26.99 -8.18 -7.12
N GLN A 488 27.12 -8.51 -8.41
CA GLN A 488 28.37 -8.41 -9.17
C GLN A 488 28.25 -7.35 -10.26
N GLU A 489 29.30 -6.54 -10.44
CA GLU A 489 29.36 -5.45 -11.41
C GLU A 489 30.25 -5.80 -12.61
N PHE A 490 29.77 -5.46 -13.82
CA PHE A 490 30.40 -5.73 -15.09
C PHE A 490 30.38 -4.47 -15.97
N HIS A 491 31.52 -4.13 -16.57
CA HIS A 491 31.61 -2.98 -17.48
C HIS A 491 31.71 -3.43 -18.93
N LYS A 492 31.04 -2.70 -19.83
CA LYS A 492 31.20 -2.88 -21.28
C LYS A 492 32.66 -2.60 -21.68
N GLY A 493 33.37 -3.65 -22.10
CA GLY A 493 34.68 -3.53 -22.76
C GLY A 493 34.56 -3.48 -24.28
N ASP A 494 35.57 -3.98 -25.00
CA ASP A 494 35.58 -4.08 -26.47
C ASP A 494 34.78 -5.28 -27.02
N PHE A 495 33.94 -5.91 -26.20
CA PHE A 495 33.24 -7.16 -26.53
C PHE A 495 31.74 -6.91 -26.75
N SER A 496 31.16 -7.52 -27.79
CA SER A 496 29.70 -7.53 -28.00
C SER A 496 28.97 -8.50 -27.08
N GLN A 497 29.70 -9.48 -26.50
CA GLN A 497 29.16 -10.43 -25.54
C GLN A 497 30.17 -10.70 -24.43
N GLN A 498 29.68 -10.84 -23.20
CA GLN A 498 30.47 -11.20 -22.03
C GLN A 498 29.82 -12.39 -21.32
N SER A 499 30.59 -13.47 -21.16
CA SER A 499 30.20 -14.60 -20.32
C SER A 499 30.58 -14.29 -18.87
N VAL A 500 29.61 -14.47 -17.97
CA VAL A 500 29.78 -14.23 -16.53
C VAL A 500 29.22 -15.43 -15.76
N SER A 501 29.55 -15.53 -14.47
CA SER A 501 29.06 -16.62 -13.62
C SER A 501 28.64 -16.10 -12.26
N LEU A 502 27.44 -16.45 -11.82
CA LEU A 502 26.91 -16.06 -10.51
C LEU A 502 26.94 -17.24 -9.54
N SER A 503 27.15 -16.92 -8.26
CA SER A 503 27.18 -17.90 -7.17
C SER A 503 25.79 -18.04 -6.54
N PRO A 504 25.24 -19.25 -6.36
CA PRO A 504 23.90 -19.48 -5.81
C PRO A 504 23.84 -19.43 -4.28
N GLN A 505 24.71 -18.66 -3.62
CA GLN A 505 24.73 -18.58 -2.17
C GLN A 505 23.39 -18.06 -1.63
N GLY A 506 22.83 -18.79 -0.66
CA GLY A 506 21.57 -18.44 0.00
C GLY A 506 20.31 -18.72 -0.83
N ILE A 507 20.43 -19.33 -2.02
CA ILE A 507 19.27 -19.72 -2.84
C ILE A 507 18.76 -21.09 -2.40
N VAL A 508 17.44 -21.23 -2.20
CA VAL A 508 16.79 -22.51 -1.85
C VAL A 508 16.15 -23.16 -3.08
N PRO A 509 15.86 -24.48 -3.06
CA PRO A 509 15.26 -25.17 -4.19
C PRO A 509 13.97 -24.50 -4.68
N GLY A 510 13.78 -24.45 -6.00
CA GLY A 510 12.66 -23.77 -6.66
C GLY A 510 13.07 -22.81 -7.79
N PRO A 511 12.12 -22.00 -8.31
CA PRO A 511 12.40 -21.00 -9.35
C PRO A 511 13.38 -19.94 -8.86
N VAL A 512 14.28 -19.51 -9.74
CA VAL A 512 15.31 -18.50 -9.49
C VAL A 512 15.30 -17.49 -10.63
N ASN A 513 15.18 -16.21 -10.28
CA ASN A 513 15.23 -15.12 -11.24
C ASN A 513 16.61 -14.47 -11.26
N VAL A 514 16.87 -13.64 -12.27
CA VAL A 514 18.06 -12.79 -12.33
C VAL A 514 17.63 -11.36 -12.04
N TRP A 515 18.19 -10.78 -10.98
CA TRP A 515 18.10 -9.35 -10.74
C TRP A 515 19.13 -8.65 -11.61
N LEU A 516 18.69 -7.63 -12.34
CA LEU A 516 19.48 -6.83 -13.27
C LEU A 516 19.39 -5.37 -12.85
N GLU A 517 20.54 -4.70 -12.80
CA GLU A 517 20.62 -3.24 -12.81
C GLU A 517 21.53 -2.77 -13.94
N VAL A 518 21.05 -1.84 -14.76
CA VAL A 518 21.81 -1.23 -15.85
C VAL A 518 22.01 0.25 -15.58
N VAL A 519 23.27 0.66 -15.46
CA VAL A 519 23.66 2.05 -15.18
C VAL A 519 24.27 2.67 -16.43
N VAL A 520 23.72 3.81 -16.85
CA VAL A 520 24.15 4.61 -18.00
C VAL A 520 24.22 6.08 -17.58
N GLY A 521 25.44 6.57 -17.33
CA GLY A 521 25.63 7.93 -16.83
C GLY A 521 24.91 8.14 -15.49
N GLN A 522 23.87 8.98 -15.50
CA GLN A 522 23.02 9.27 -14.33
C GLN A 522 21.75 8.41 -14.24
N PHE A 523 21.46 7.62 -15.27
CA PHE A 523 20.29 6.74 -15.31
C PHE A 523 20.65 5.37 -14.76
N SER A 524 19.79 4.83 -13.89
CA SER A 524 19.83 3.43 -13.49
C SER A 524 18.48 2.81 -13.77
N LEU A 525 18.49 1.59 -14.32
CA LEU A 525 17.32 0.79 -14.59
C LEU A 525 17.46 -0.52 -13.83
N GLN A 526 16.46 -0.87 -13.02
CA GLN A 526 16.41 -2.15 -12.30
C GLN A 526 15.25 -3.01 -12.79
N ASP A 527 15.49 -4.32 -12.93
CA ASP A 527 14.46 -5.29 -13.29
C ASP A 527 14.77 -6.70 -12.73
N ILE A 528 13.75 -7.55 -12.64
CA ILE A 528 13.88 -8.97 -12.28
C ILE A 528 13.41 -9.82 -13.47
N ILE A 529 14.35 -10.52 -14.09
CA ILE A 529 14.11 -11.28 -15.30
C ILE A 529 13.98 -12.77 -14.96
N ASP A 530 12.87 -13.37 -15.37
CA ASP A 530 12.70 -14.83 -15.38
C ASP A 530 13.24 -15.40 -16.71
N ILE A 531 14.39 -16.07 -16.63
CA ILE A 531 15.00 -16.80 -17.76
C ILE A 531 14.88 -18.32 -17.59
N GLY A 532 13.98 -18.78 -16.71
CA GLY A 532 13.64 -20.18 -16.51
C GLY A 532 14.65 -20.97 -15.67
N ILE A 533 15.44 -20.32 -14.81
CA ILE A 533 16.40 -21.01 -13.95
C ILE A 533 15.66 -21.66 -12.78
N VAL A 534 15.99 -22.92 -12.51
CA VAL A 534 15.44 -23.68 -11.38
C VAL A 534 16.59 -24.30 -10.58
N LYS A 535 16.56 -24.11 -9.26
CA LYS A 535 17.41 -24.86 -8.34
C LYS A 535 16.74 -26.19 -8.02
N GLU A 536 17.37 -27.30 -8.40
CA GLU A 536 16.95 -28.63 -7.94
C GLU A 536 17.39 -28.86 -6.50
N SER A 537 16.57 -29.59 -5.75
CA SER A 537 16.91 -30.05 -4.40
C SER A 537 17.87 -31.25 -4.44
N THR A 538 18.78 -31.28 -3.47
CA THR A 538 19.78 -32.33 -3.25
C THR A 538 19.40 -33.14 -2.01
N ALA A 539 19.41 -34.47 -2.14
CA ALA A 539 19.09 -35.35 -1.03
C ALA A 539 19.97 -35.09 0.22
N PRO A 540 19.39 -35.17 1.43
CA PRO A 540 20.12 -34.93 2.66
C PRO A 540 21.18 -36.00 2.90
N SER A 541 22.29 -35.64 3.54
CA SER A 541 23.28 -36.62 4.01
C SER A 541 22.99 -37.02 5.45
N MET A 542 23.12 -38.31 5.78
CA MET A 542 22.88 -38.81 7.13
C MET A 542 23.88 -39.87 7.55
N THR A 543 24.07 -40.00 8.86
CA THR A 543 24.92 -41.00 9.51
C THR A 543 24.17 -41.63 10.68
N ILE A 544 24.49 -42.89 10.98
CA ILE A 544 23.95 -43.62 12.13
C ILE A 544 25.04 -43.67 13.22
N GLY A 545 24.69 -43.24 14.43
CA GLY A 545 25.55 -43.22 15.60
C GLY A 545 25.69 -44.59 16.25
N GLY A 546 26.62 -45.41 15.76
CA GLY A 546 26.92 -46.71 16.34
C GLY A 546 25.78 -47.73 16.19
N VAL A 547 25.71 -48.69 17.12
CA VAL A 547 24.69 -49.77 17.12
C VAL A 547 23.41 -49.41 17.87
N GLY A 548 23.29 -48.17 18.38
CA GLY A 548 22.20 -47.73 19.26
C GLY A 548 22.38 -48.13 20.73
N GLU A 549 21.45 -47.69 21.56
CA GLU A 549 21.34 -47.98 22.99
C GLU A 549 20.28 -49.06 23.24
N PHE A 550 20.50 -49.92 24.24
CA PHE A 550 19.60 -50.99 24.62
C PHE A 550 19.18 -50.84 26.09
N ASP A 551 17.89 -51.00 26.36
CA ASP A 551 17.31 -51.10 27.70
C ASP A 551 16.29 -52.26 27.73
N GLY A 552 16.74 -53.44 28.14
CA GLY A 552 15.97 -54.68 28.00
C GLY A 552 15.66 -54.99 26.53
N THR A 553 14.37 -55.11 26.18
CA THR A 553 13.89 -55.30 24.79
C THR A 553 13.76 -54.00 24.02
N MET A 554 13.93 -52.84 24.66
CA MET A 554 13.83 -51.55 24.00
C MET A 554 15.16 -51.17 23.36
N TRP A 555 15.10 -50.68 22.13
CA TRP A 555 16.25 -50.21 21.37
C TRP A 555 16.01 -48.79 20.87
N ARG A 556 17.06 -47.97 20.93
CA ARG A 556 17.03 -46.60 20.46
C ARG A 556 18.26 -46.30 19.64
N VAL A 557 18.09 -45.63 18.51
CA VAL A 557 19.20 -45.27 17.62
C VAL A 557 19.10 -43.81 17.23
N GLY A 558 20.25 -43.15 17.14
CA GLY A 558 20.33 -41.77 16.70
C GLY A 558 21.51 -41.55 15.78
N GLY A 559 21.63 -40.34 15.27
CA GLY A 559 22.65 -39.99 14.30
C GLY A 559 22.73 -38.50 14.04
N GLN A 560 23.56 -38.15 13.05
CA GLN A 560 23.69 -36.79 12.55
C GLN A 560 23.24 -36.73 11.10
N TYR A 561 22.68 -35.60 10.70
CA TYR A 561 22.32 -35.34 9.32
C TYR A 561 22.69 -33.91 8.92
N SER A 562 22.81 -33.70 7.62
CA SER A 562 23.03 -32.39 7.02
C SER A 562 22.34 -32.34 5.67
N ASP A 563 21.44 -31.39 5.51
CA ASP A 563 20.85 -31.06 4.22
C ASP A 563 21.73 -30.01 3.50
N PRO A 564 22.19 -30.26 2.27
CA PRO A 564 23.02 -29.29 1.53
C PRO A 564 22.29 -27.99 1.18
N ASP A 565 20.97 -28.03 1.08
CA ASP A 565 20.12 -26.94 0.60
C ASP A 565 19.42 -26.17 1.73
N GLY A 566 19.55 -26.66 2.97
CA GLY A 566 18.96 -26.08 4.17
C GLY A 566 17.47 -26.38 4.33
N GLU A 567 16.95 -27.35 3.58
CA GLU A 567 15.56 -27.79 3.69
C GLU A 567 15.33 -28.59 4.98
N PRO A 568 14.12 -28.52 5.58
CA PRO A 568 13.79 -29.37 6.71
C PRO A 568 13.70 -30.84 6.26
N VAL A 569 14.27 -31.74 7.06
CA VAL A 569 14.34 -33.18 6.77
C VAL A 569 13.42 -33.95 7.71
N THR A 570 12.64 -34.87 7.13
CA THR A 570 11.79 -35.83 7.84
C THR A 570 12.42 -37.22 7.79
N PHE A 571 12.27 -38.02 8.85
CA PHE A 571 12.87 -39.34 8.92
C PHE A 571 11.82 -40.44 9.13
N THR A 572 12.03 -41.57 8.49
CA THR A 572 11.29 -42.82 8.73
C THR A 572 12.26 -43.94 9.13
N ILE A 573 11.78 -44.86 9.95
CA ILE A 573 12.53 -46.05 10.39
C ILE A 573 11.68 -47.30 10.13
N GLU A 574 12.24 -48.23 9.34
CA GLU A 574 11.51 -49.36 8.80
C GLU A 574 12.28 -50.67 9.02
N VAL A 575 11.53 -51.77 9.19
CA VAL A 575 12.03 -53.14 9.13
C VAL A 575 11.16 -53.89 8.12
N GLU A 576 11.79 -54.52 7.13
CA GLU A 576 11.11 -55.22 6.04
C GLU A 576 10.04 -54.37 5.30
N GLY A 577 10.23 -53.03 5.27
CA GLY A 577 9.33 -52.06 4.64
C GLY A 577 8.10 -51.67 5.46
N GLN A 578 8.06 -52.02 6.75
CA GLN A 578 7.05 -51.54 7.69
C GLN A 578 7.67 -50.54 8.66
N GLU A 579 7.00 -49.41 8.90
CA GLU A 579 7.43 -48.39 9.86
C GLU A 579 7.31 -48.91 11.31
N ILE A 580 8.38 -48.79 12.08
CA ILE A 580 8.52 -49.41 13.42
C ILE A 580 8.64 -48.41 14.57
N GLY A 581 8.66 -47.11 14.29
CA GLY A 581 8.77 -46.07 15.31
C GLY A 581 8.84 -44.66 14.74
N GLN A 582 8.81 -43.67 15.62
CA GLN A 582 8.97 -42.26 15.24
C GLN A 582 10.41 -41.80 15.47
N ILE A 583 10.84 -40.79 14.70
CA ILE A 583 12.13 -40.14 14.84
C ILE A 583 11.94 -38.67 15.23
N LEU A 584 12.64 -38.26 16.28
CA LEU A 584 12.70 -36.89 16.75
C LEU A 584 13.96 -36.22 16.19
N VAL A 585 13.79 -35.00 15.67
CA VAL A 585 14.87 -34.20 15.11
C VAL A 585 15.13 -33.00 16.01
N LEU A 586 16.38 -32.84 16.46
CA LEU A 586 16.84 -31.75 17.30
C LEU A 586 18.15 -31.19 16.74
N GLY A 587 18.09 -29.98 16.17
CA GLY A 587 19.24 -29.37 15.49
C GLY A 587 19.68 -30.21 14.30
N ASN A 588 20.95 -30.58 14.23
CA ASN A 588 21.53 -31.45 13.19
C ASN A 588 21.62 -32.93 13.64
N THR A 589 20.86 -33.31 14.66
CA THR A 589 20.81 -34.67 15.19
C THR A 589 19.40 -35.22 15.10
N TRP A 590 19.31 -36.53 14.90
CA TRP A 590 18.05 -37.26 14.92
C TRP A 590 18.18 -38.43 15.89
N GLU A 591 17.09 -38.78 16.56
CA GLU A 591 17.02 -39.92 17.49
C GLU A 591 15.66 -40.58 17.36
N SER A 592 15.63 -41.90 17.27
CA SER A 592 14.37 -42.66 17.34
C SER A 592 13.78 -42.60 18.73
N GLU A 593 12.48 -42.82 18.85
CA GLU A 593 11.91 -43.24 20.13
C GLU A 593 12.44 -44.62 20.54
N TRP A 594 12.11 -45.06 21.76
CA TRP A 594 12.39 -46.42 22.20
C TRP A 594 11.50 -47.40 21.43
N ILE A 595 12.12 -48.28 20.66
CA ILE A 595 11.46 -49.30 19.82
C ILE A 595 11.49 -50.63 20.57
N ASP A 596 10.34 -51.26 20.78
CA ASP A 596 10.28 -52.59 21.40
C ASP A 596 10.64 -53.67 20.38
N LEU A 597 11.78 -54.32 20.56
CA LEU A 597 12.25 -55.39 19.69
C LEU A 597 11.57 -56.74 19.97
N SER A 598 10.72 -56.84 20.99
CA SER A 598 10.02 -58.08 21.35
C SER A 598 9.13 -58.62 20.22
N GLU A 599 8.60 -57.74 19.37
CA GLU A 599 7.74 -58.10 18.23
C GLU A 599 8.52 -58.86 17.12
N PHE A 600 9.83 -58.65 17.04
CA PHE A 600 10.71 -59.30 16.06
C PHE A 600 11.35 -60.59 16.60
N SER A 601 11.06 -60.96 17.86
CA SER A 601 11.64 -62.13 18.55
C SER A 601 11.24 -63.50 17.98
N TYR A 602 10.24 -63.55 17.10
CA TYR A 602 9.77 -64.77 16.43
C TYR A 602 10.49 -65.08 15.11
N GLN A 603 11.41 -64.21 14.67
CA GLN A 603 12.16 -64.39 13.43
C GLN A 603 13.19 -65.52 13.54
N THR A 604 13.45 -66.19 12.42
CA THR A 604 14.27 -67.41 12.38
C THR A 604 15.78 -67.12 12.48
N GLU A 605 16.19 -65.88 12.22
CA GLU A 605 17.54 -65.38 12.43
C GLU A 605 17.53 -64.24 13.46
N PRO A 606 18.52 -64.18 14.38
CA PRO A 606 18.54 -63.19 15.47
C PRO A 606 18.99 -61.79 15.02
N ILE A 607 19.16 -61.54 13.73
CA ILE A 607 19.66 -60.27 13.18
C ILE A 607 18.55 -59.65 12.34
N ILE A 608 18.14 -58.43 12.71
CA ILE A 608 17.20 -57.62 11.91
C ILE A 608 17.95 -56.53 11.16
N ASN A 609 17.50 -56.24 9.93
CA ASN A 609 17.95 -55.10 9.15
C ASN A 609 16.96 -53.96 9.35
N VAL A 610 17.46 -52.83 9.82
CA VAL A 610 16.68 -51.62 10.04
C VAL A 610 17.11 -50.59 9.02
N ASP A 611 16.16 -50.10 8.23
CA ASP A 611 16.36 -49.07 7.22
C ASP A 611 15.89 -47.73 7.79
N ILE A 612 16.76 -46.72 7.78
CA ILE A 612 16.42 -45.35 8.15
C ILE A 612 16.49 -44.49 6.90
N THR A 613 15.41 -43.79 6.58
CA THR A 613 15.32 -42.91 5.42
C THR A 613 15.04 -41.48 5.85
N GLY A 614 15.92 -40.54 5.47
CA GLY A 614 15.70 -39.12 5.65
C GLY A 614 15.31 -38.47 4.33
N CYS A 615 14.16 -37.78 4.27
CA CYS A 615 13.66 -37.05 3.09
C CYS A 615 13.54 -35.56 3.37
N ASP A 616 14.06 -34.72 2.48
CA ASP A 616 13.83 -33.28 2.51
C ASP A 616 12.40 -32.89 2.10
N GLN A 617 12.06 -31.61 2.26
CA GLN A 617 10.76 -31.05 1.89
C GLN A 617 10.43 -31.19 0.39
N SER A 618 11.46 -31.17 -0.46
CA SER A 618 11.34 -31.35 -1.91
C SER A 618 11.20 -32.82 -2.34
N GLY A 619 11.25 -33.76 -1.39
CA GLY A 619 11.01 -35.19 -1.59
C GLY A 619 12.23 -35.97 -2.10
N LYS A 620 13.46 -35.45 -1.96
CA LYS A 620 14.67 -36.27 -2.17
C LYS A 620 15.05 -36.94 -0.86
N CYS A 621 15.43 -38.21 -0.96
CA CYS A 621 15.64 -39.05 0.21
C CYS A 621 17.00 -39.75 0.16
N THR A 622 17.57 -39.96 1.34
CA THR A 622 18.75 -40.81 1.55
C THR A 622 18.38 -41.90 2.55
N SER A 623 18.71 -43.15 2.21
CA SER A 623 18.48 -44.30 3.08
C SER A 623 19.80 -44.91 3.56
N SER A 624 19.84 -45.30 4.83
CA SER A 624 20.96 -45.99 5.46
C SER A 624 20.44 -47.15 6.30
N SER A 625 21.11 -48.30 6.20
CA SER A 625 20.71 -49.52 6.91
C SER A 625 21.66 -49.84 8.05
N THR A 626 21.14 -50.38 9.16
CA THR A 626 21.93 -50.95 10.26
C THR A 626 21.41 -52.33 10.66
N THR A 627 22.29 -53.17 11.21
CA THR A 627 21.95 -54.52 11.66
C THR A 627 21.90 -54.56 13.18
N VAL A 628 20.80 -55.05 13.74
CA VAL A 628 20.61 -55.20 15.19
C VAL A 628 20.49 -56.68 15.54
N ASN A 629 21.29 -57.15 16.50
CA ASN A 629 21.25 -58.54 16.98
C ASN A 629 20.43 -58.64 18.27
N ILE A 630 19.31 -59.36 18.20
CA ILE A 630 18.33 -59.51 19.28
C ILE A 630 18.71 -60.67 20.22
N ALA A 631 19.72 -61.49 19.89
CA ALA A 631 20.10 -62.67 20.69
C ALA A 631 20.54 -62.35 22.12
N SER A 632 21.21 -61.21 22.34
CA SER A 632 21.72 -60.78 23.65
C SER A 632 20.65 -60.23 24.59
N VAL A 633 19.49 -59.84 24.05
CA VAL A 633 18.32 -59.39 24.83
C VAL A 633 17.56 -60.57 25.46
N MET A 634 17.77 -61.78 24.94
CA MET A 634 17.08 -62.99 25.38
C MET A 634 17.65 -63.62 26.67
N GLU A 635 18.83 -63.20 27.12
CA GLU A 635 19.59 -63.92 28.17
C GLU A 635 19.18 -63.53 29.61
N GLU A 636 18.34 -62.51 29.80
CA GLU A 636 17.93 -61.99 31.14
C GLU A 636 16.61 -62.59 31.69
N LEU A 637 15.97 -63.55 30.98
CA LEU A 637 14.69 -64.15 31.39
C LEU A 637 14.78 -65.46 32.21
N VAL A 638 15.92 -65.77 32.85
CA VAL A 638 16.05 -66.96 33.73
C VAL A 638 16.46 -66.58 35.15
N GLU A 639 15.48 -66.56 36.05
CA GLU A 639 15.62 -66.40 37.51
C GLU A 639 15.60 -67.78 38.23
N PRO A 640 15.89 -67.90 39.56
CA PRO A 640 17.18 -68.37 40.10
C PRO A 640 17.11 -69.71 40.87
N GLY A 641 18.26 -70.38 41.05
CA GLY A 641 18.42 -71.60 41.88
C GLY A 641 19.53 -71.45 42.94
N VAL A 642 19.16 -71.73 44.18
CA VAL A 642 19.82 -71.45 45.48
C VAL A 642 21.01 -72.41 45.83
N PRO A 643 21.75 -72.25 46.95
CA PRO A 643 23.19 -71.95 47.02
C PRO A 643 24.06 -73.13 47.54
N ASP A 644 25.39 -73.02 47.48
CA ASP A 644 26.23 -73.64 48.51
C ASP A 644 27.52 -72.86 48.76
N ASP A 645 27.86 -72.78 50.04
CA ASP A 645 28.98 -72.08 50.67
C ASP A 645 30.33 -72.70 50.29
N ASP A 646 31.31 -71.88 49.90
CA ASP A 646 32.63 -71.97 50.53
C ASP A 646 33.41 -70.66 50.34
N ALA A 647 33.80 -70.05 51.46
CA ALA A 647 34.59 -68.84 51.50
C ALA A 647 36.08 -69.16 51.32
N ASN A 648 36.75 -68.48 50.39
CA ASN A 648 37.94 -67.66 50.70
C ASN A 648 38.46 -66.91 49.46
N GLU A 649 38.52 -65.58 49.64
CA GLU A 649 39.43 -64.57 49.07
C GLU A 649 40.13 -64.84 47.73
N VAL A 650 39.85 -63.95 46.76
CA VAL A 650 40.86 -63.03 46.20
C VAL A 650 40.18 -61.77 45.68
N ASP A 651 40.57 -60.62 46.26
CA ASP A 651 40.31 -59.27 45.75
C ASP A 651 40.93 -59.11 44.36
N GLU A 652 40.19 -58.57 43.40
CA GLU A 652 40.78 -57.72 42.35
C GLU A 652 39.74 -56.70 41.84
N ALA A 653 40.01 -55.44 42.17
CA ALA A 653 39.20 -54.28 41.86
C ALA A 653 39.33 -53.85 40.39
N LEU A 654 38.20 -53.55 39.75
CA LEU A 654 38.14 -52.80 38.48
C LEU A 654 38.37 -51.30 38.75
N PRO A 655 39.33 -50.64 38.09
CA PRO A 655 39.49 -49.20 38.17
C PRO A 655 38.57 -48.47 37.17
N SER A 656 37.88 -47.44 37.67
CA SER A 656 37.30 -46.37 36.86
C SER A 656 38.42 -45.53 36.24
N SER A 657 38.38 -45.27 34.93
CA SER A 657 39.18 -44.20 34.31
C SER A 657 38.29 -43.28 33.48
N GLY A 658 38.03 -42.10 34.01
CA GLY A 658 37.52 -40.96 33.25
C GLY A 658 38.63 -40.27 32.46
N VAL A 659 38.20 -39.66 31.35
CA VAL A 659 38.74 -38.46 30.67
C VAL A 659 40.25 -38.46 30.38
N PRO A 660 40.64 -38.82 29.14
CA PRO A 660 41.32 -37.84 28.30
C PRO A 660 41.03 -38.04 26.80
N SER A 661 40.13 -37.26 26.21
CA SER A 661 40.03 -37.16 24.73
C SER A 661 39.69 -35.74 24.23
N LEU A 662 39.53 -34.77 25.12
CA LEU A 662 39.11 -33.41 24.76
C LEU A 662 40.25 -32.46 24.36
N VAL A 663 41.52 -32.88 24.44
CA VAL A 663 42.68 -32.00 24.19
C VAL A 663 43.23 -32.09 22.76
N VAL A 664 42.88 -33.12 21.98
CA VAL A 664 43.36 -33.27 20.59
C VAL A 664 42.50 -32.47 19.59
N ALA A 665 41.20 -32.33 19.83
CA ALA A 665 40.29 -31.61 18.93
C ALA A 665 40.53 -30.08 18.89
N ILE A 666 40.94 -29.48 20.00
CA ILE A 666 41.17 -28.01 20.08
C ILE A 666 42.47 -27.59 19.37
N SER A 667 43.40 -28.52 19.15
CA SER A 667 44.70 -28.21 18.51
C SER A 667 44.60 -28.16 16.97
N LEU A 668 43.60 -28.81 16.35
CA LEU A 668 43.39 -28.78 14.90
C LEU A 668 42.58 -27.54 14.44
N ALA A 669 41.66 -27.04 15.27
CA ALA A 669 40.86 -25.86 14.95
C ALA A 669 41.65 -24.53 14.95
N VAL A 670 42.75 -24.44 15.71
CA VAL A 670 43.61 -23.22 15.74
C VAL A 670 44.61 -23.19 14.59
N LEU A 671 44.95 -24.34 13.98
CA LEU A 671 45.86 -24.40 12.83
C LEU A 671 45.17 -24.08 11.49
N PHE A 672 43.85 -24.27 11.36
CA PHE A 672 43.11 -23.91 10.15
C PHE A 672 42.58 -22.46 10.12
N ARG A 673 42.54 -21.75 11.25
CA ARG A 673 42.09 -20.33 11.29
C ARG A 673 43.20 -19.30 10.98
N ARG A 674 44.40 -19.74 10.59
CA ARG A 674 45.54 -18.85 10.26
C ARG A 674 46.07 -18.97 8.83
N ARG A 675 45.33 -19.61 7.92
CA ARG A 675 45.60 -19.57 6.48
C ARG A 675 44.33 -19.19 5.70
N GLY A 676 44.26 -17.90 5.40
CA GLY A 676 43.29 -17.19 4.54
C GLY A 676 42.85 -15.91 5.27
N LEU A 677 43.09 -14.67 4.86
CA LEU A 677 43.33 -14.08 3.52
C LEU A 677 42.45 -14.63 2.42
#